data_AF-A0A660R0J9-F1
#
_entry.id   AF-A0A660R0J9-F1
#
_cell.length_a   1.000
_cell.length_b   1.000
_cell.length_c   1.000
_cell.angle_alpha   90.00
_cell.angle_beta   90.00
_cell.angle_gamma   90.00
#
_symmetry.space_group_name_H-M   'P 1'
#
loop_
_entity.id
_entity.type
_entity.pdbx_description
1 polymer ?
#
loop_
_entity_poly.entity_id
_entity_poly.type
_entity_poly.pdbx_seq_one_letter_code
_entity_poly.pdbx_strand_id
1 'polypeptide(L)'
;MGFGTGTYSLISVEGGELNVDDLWLGYSGTGQINLDAGSIHANTITFAQLNAGGGTGSIDIEGGRLFLSGNQSAQIATFIGNGWISAYGGGGRLYYYYDDTPPYRTTVAAVSSMDKAWMPVPRNGQSGVEWSAALGWSAGNGAVEHDVYLGTDSDTVDNADRFDTSGIYRGRQSGTNHVATLEEGVRYYWRIDEVDSGEGIAKGEVWSFTTKKAGRDLYADTWVATDGADRTLSGHDICGSQRTNRTVGMFYFTWHGAHGSGGPRNMTDFIAANPFSYPLDPWADNPDFGPAGSRWWWGEPEAGYFLADDEWMIRRNISMLTDAGVDVLVLDASNSYTYYDEYMKLCEVLHEMKTAGSMTPLQIVFLTRTLSPQTVMQLYNEFYSKSYYSDLWFQWDGKPLMLGYPDGLPSDNPLTSVSQEIRDFFSWRESWAWDDGYNKWQWIDTSPQDYGWNDSSDRPEETTVSCASHANNNIGKSHQNGIQPDYDEHHLPVGGTEGDGLYFAEQWQRGWQLDPEMLFITGWNEWEMGAYYNTLDVNYYLLGERVPQDGFFFVDSYNAEYNRDIEPMKGGYTDNYYYQMVDGIRRYKGVRPLPESSLPQTITIDGIFSEWIDVAPEYRDGIGDTFHRSHDGGGSAGPYVNTTGRNDLLDMKVARDTAYIFFYAKTREPLTSHTDPNWMLLFINADQDHSTGWEGYDYVLNRSPGTGLTTLEQTASGWNWSAVSSEIEYAVSGNEIEIRVPRSLIGQSGGFDPVGLDFHWADNIQADDDIIEFAISGDSAPNRRFDYRYQTREPVESTLLANGFETGDSLGGDLDITTDEAYSGTHSLEYSYDDSVGLSVNNISTVGLDSFRISFKYKLQNIEDSDNVQVWYFDGATWFLVEEIGISQNDVWLEFTDVRHNSGADAWLFDSPILFHISGHGINASYEYAWMDDLEIIGYSGAEQPAPTSEESYAEWAARFGLDPTGSGAKSFDAEYGGIGDGLNNLAEYTLGGD
;
A
#
# COMPACT_ATOMS: atom_id res chain seq x y z
N MET A 1 -79.49 11.72 -16.50
CA MET A 1 -78.67 12.97 -16.58
C MET A 1 -78.55 13.44 -18.02
N GLY A 2 -78.28 14.73 -18.28
CA GLY A 2 -78.04 15.24 -19.64
C GLY A 2 -79.30 15.37 -20.53
N PHE A 3 -80.37 15.98 -19.99
CA PHE A 3 -81.60 16.25 -20.73
C PHE A 3 -81.59 17.69 -21.31
N GLY A 4 -81.86 17.82 -22.62
CA GLY A 4 -81.85 19.08 -23.37
C GLY A 4 -80.62 19.24 -24.27
N THR A 5 -80.82 19.68 -25.52
CA THR A 5 -79.73 19.89 -26.48
C THR A 5 -78.78 20.98 -25.99
N GLY A 6 -77.48 20.67 -25.91
CA GLY A 6 -76.44 21.59 -25.47
C GLY A 6 -76.26 21.72 -23.95
N THR A 7 -76.95 20.91 -23.14
CA THR A 7 -76.72 20.86 -21.68
C THR A 7 -75.60 19.89 -21.31
N TYR A 8 -74.86 20.20 -20.23
CA TYR A 8 -73.83 19.34 -19.64
C TYR A 8 -74.16 19.10 -18.17
N SER A 9 -74.10 17.85 -17.73
CA SER A 9 -74.31 17.45 -16.33
C SER A 9 -73.19 16.53 -15.89
N LEU A 10 -72.54 16.86 -14.78
CA LEU A 10 -71.50 16.06 -14.14
C LEU A 10 -71.95 15.66 -12.74
N ILE A 11 -71.74 14.41 -12.36
CA ILE A 11 -71.79 13.97 -10.97
C ILE A 11 -70.43 13.38 -10.61
N SER A 12 -69.78 13.91 -9.58
CA SER A 12 -68.60 13.31 -8.96
C SER A 12 -69.00 12.66 -7.65
N VAL A 13 -68.64 11.39 -7.46
CA VAL A 13 -68.88 10.63 -6.23
C VAL A 13 -67.52 10.37 -5.59
N GLU A 14 -67.11 11.28 -4.71
CA GLU A 14 -65.78 11.32 -4.06
C GLU A 14 -65.68 10.41 -2.80
N GLY A 15 -66.73 9.61 -2.53
CA GLY A 15 -66.87 8.72 -1.38
C GLY A 15 -68.34 8.39 -1.06
N GLY A 16 -68.58 7.38 -0.22
CA GLY A 16 -69.94 6.93 0.15
C GLY A 16 -70.67 6.13 -0.95
N GLU A 17 -71.97 5.82 -0.75
CA GLU A 17 -72.76 5.02 -1.69
C GLU A 17 -73.98 5.79 -2.21
N LEU A 18 -74.17 5.83 -3.53
CA LEU A 18 -75.35 6.37 -4.19
C LEU A 18 -76.19 5.22 -4.77
N ASN A 19 -77.37 5.01 -4.20
CA ASN A 19 -78.32 3.98 -4.62
C ASN A 19 -79.40 4.60 -5.51
N VAL A 20 -79.55 4.09 -6.74
CA VAL A 20 -80.56 4.53 -7.70
C VAL A 20 -81.22 3.32 -8.35
N ASP A 21 -82.46 3.46 -8.83
CA ASP A 21 -83.15 2.35 -9.50
C ASP A 21 -82.52 2.04 -10.85
N ASP A 22 -82.46 3.00 -11.78
CA ASP A 22 -81.80 2.84 -13.09
C ASP A 22 -80.99 4.09 -13.43
N LEU A 23 -79.84 3.90 -14.07
CA LEU A 23 -78.93 4.97 -14.41
C LEU A 23 -78.95 5.26 -15.92
N TRP A 24 -79.40 6.47 -16.27
CA TRP A 24 -79.48 6.94 -17.66
C TRP A 24 -78.55 8.12 -17.90
N LEU A 25 -77.55 7.95 -18.77
CA LEU A 25 -76.46 8.89 -19.01
C LEU A 25 -76.49 9.47 -20.41
N GLY A 26 -76.75 10.78 -20.47
CA GLY A 26 -77.06 11.49 -21.69
C GLY A 26 -78.45 11.10 -22.22
N TYR A 27 -79.20 12.06 -22.73
CA TYR A 27 -80.44 11.81 -23.49
C TYR A 27 -80.43 12.61 -24.79
N SER A 28 -80.47 13.94 -24.66
CA SER A 28 -80.27 14.88 -25.77
C SER A 28 -79.14 15.90 -25.52
N GLY A 29 -78.53 15.87 -24.33
CA GLY A 29 -77.30 16.60 -23.95
C GLY A 29 -76.22 15.64 -23.42
N THR A 30 -75.21 16.17 -22.71
CA THR A 30 -74.08 15.41 -22.15
C THR A 30 -74.29 15.07 -20.68
N GLY A 31 -74.09 13.81 -20.29
CA GLY A 31 -74.11 13.36 -18.89
C GLY A 31 -72.87 12.56 -18.51
N GLN A 32 -72.04 13.09 -17.63
CA GLN A 32 -70.80 12.45 -17.17
C GLN A 32 -70.89 12.07 -15.69
N ILE A 33 -70.29 10.94 -15.31
CA ILE A 33 -70.07 10.57 -13.91
C ILE A 33 -68.59 10.31 -13.68
N ASN A 34 -68.06 10.82 -12.57
CA ASN A 34 -66.74 10.45 -12.05
C ASN A 34 -66.94 9.71 -10.72
N LEU A 35 -66.40 8.49 -10.61
CA LEU A 35 -66.42 7.67 -9.39
C LEU A 35 -65.04 7.72 -8.74
N ASP A 36 -64.81 8.73 -7.92
CA ASP A 36 -63.57 8.98 -7.19
C ASP A 36 -63.68 8.38 -5.77
N ALA A 37 -63.16 7.17 -5.53
CA ALA A 37 -63.34 6.40 -4.28
C ALA A 37 -64.79 6.03 -3.85
N GLY A 38 -65.85 6.68 -4.35
CA GLY A 38 -67.25 6.38 -4.02
C GLY A 38 -67.91 5.28 -4.86
N SER A 39 -69.10 4.81 -4.46
CA SER A 39 -69.82 3.76 -5.19
C SER A 39 -71.21 4.17 -5.68
N ILE A 40 -71.60 3.62 -6.82
CA ILE A 40 -72.99 3.69 -7.33
C ILE A 40 -73.56 2.28 -7.40
N HIS A 41 -74.79 2.12 -6.91
CA HIS A 41 -75.60 0.90 -7.04
C HIS A 41 -76.81 1.22 -7.90
N ALA A 42 -76.99 0.46 -8.99
CA ALA A 42 -78.12 0.60 -9.90
C ALA A 42 -78.65 -0.74 -10.39
N ASN A 43 -79.89 -0.82 -10.85
CA ASN A 43 -80.41 -2.03 -11.49
C ASN A 43 -79.86 -2.16 -12.91
N THR A 44 -79.95 -1.12 -13.73
CA THR A 44 -79.38 -1.11 -15.08
C THR A 44 -78.68 0.22 -15.40
N ILE A 45 -77.81 0.19 -16.41
CA ILE A 45 -77.19 1.38 -16.97
C ILE A 45 -77.49 1.50 -18.46
N THR A 46 -77.89 2.70 -18.89
CA THR A 46 -78.19 3.02 -20.29
C THR A 46 -77.49 4.32 -20.69
N PHE A 47 -76.74 4.27 -21.79
CA PHE A 47 -76.10 5.43 -22.41
C PHE A 47 -76.95 5.99 -23.56
N ALA A 48 -77.05 7.31 -23.68
CA ALA A 48 -77.77 8.01 -24.75
C ALA A 48 -77.36 7.54 -26.14
N GLN A 49 -76.09 7.19 -26.30
CA GLN A 49 -75.48 6.74 -27.54
C GLN A 49 -76.12 5.46 -28.11
N LEU A 50 -76.95 4.77 -27.30
CA LEU A 50 -77.77 3.63 -27.73
C LEU A 50 -79.11 4.04 -28.36
N ASN A 51 -79.51 5.31 -28.23
CA ASN A 51 -80.79 5.86 -28.71
C ASN A 51 -80.55 6.97 -29.75
N ALA A 52 -81.47 7.16 -30.70
CA ALA A 52 -81.35 8.14 -31.80
C ALA A 52 -81.47 9.63 -31.39
N GLY A 53 -81.26 9.96 -30.11
CA GLY A 53 -81.50 11.28 -29.50
C GLY A 53 -80.32 12.26 -29.54
N GLY A 54 -79.14 11.84 -30.01
CA GLY A 54 -77.99 12.72 -30.27
C GLY A 54 -77.23 13.24 -29.03
N GLY A 55 -77.53 12.77 -27.82
CA GLY A 55 -76.76 13.07 -26.60
C GLY A 55 -75.54 12.15 -26.39
N THR A 56 -74.74 12.44 -25.37
CA THR A 56 -73.56 11.65 -24.98
C THR A 56 -73.53 11.38 -23.47
N GLY A 57 -73.18 10.16 -23.07
CA GLY A 57 -72.93 9.81 -21.68
C GLY A 57 -71.58 9.11 -21.49
N SER A 58 -70.93 9.34 -20.35
CA SER A 58 -69.70 8.66 -19.96
C SER A 58 -69.60 8.44 -18.44
N ILE A 59 -68.84 7.43 -18.04
CA ILE A 59 -68.41 7.21 -16.65
C ILE A 59 -66.88 7.11 -16.64
N ASP A 60 -66.23 7.75 -15.69
CA ASP A 60 -64.82 7.53 -15.37
C ASP A 60 -64.67 7.04 -13.93
N ILE A 61 -63.86 6.00 -13.70
CA ILE A 61 -63.68 5.38 -12.38
C ILE A 61 -62.25 5.61 -11.89
N GLU A 62 -62.12 6.31 -10.77
CA GLU A 62 -60.87 6.73 -10.14
C GLU A 62 -60.87 6.22 -8.69
N GLY A 63 -60.70 4.90 -8.51
CA GLY A 63 -60.72 4.26 -7.18
C GLY A 63 -62.11 3.94 -6.61
N GLY A 64 -63.20 4.43 -7.24
CA GLY A 64 -64.59 4.08 -6.90
C GLY A 64 -65.08 2.75 -7.49
N ARG A 65 -66.37 2.43 -7.29
CA ARG A 65 -66.99 1.18 -7.79
C ARG A 65 -68.41 1.36 -8.32
N LEU A 66 -68.72 0.72 -9.45
CA LEU A 66 -70.07 0.62 -9.98
C LEU A 66 -70.62 -0.80 -9.75
N PHE A 67 -71.80 -0.89 -9.15
CA PHE A 67 -72.52 -2.14 -8.89
C PHE A 67 -73.85 -2.18 -9.65
N LEU A 68 -74.07 -3.23 -10.46
CA LEU A 68 -75.27 -3.43 -11.25
C LEU A 68 -76.00 -4.72 -10.88
N SER A 69 -77.32 -4.68 -10.71
CA SER A 69 -78.12 -5.87 -10.42
C SER A 69 -78.07 -6.90 -11.56
N GLY A 70 -77.88 -8.17 -11.22
CA GLY A 70 -77.79 -9.28 -12.18
C GLY A 70 -76.46 -9.35 -12.94
N ASN A 71 -76.37 -10.30 -13.89
CA ASN A 71 -75.19 -10.46 -14.75
C ASN A 71 -75.30 -9.59 -16.00
N GLN A 72 -74.56 -8.49 -16.01
CA GLN A 72 -74.48 -7.51 -17.11
C GLN A 72 -73.06 -7.44 -17.70
N SER A 73 -72.21 -8.43 -17.41
CA SER A 73 -70.79 -8.44 -17.80
C SER A 73 -70.57 -8.23 -19.30
N ALA A 74 -71.39 -8.85 -20.15
CA ALA A 74 -71.29 -8.68 -21.62
C ALA A 74 -71.60 -7.26 -22.08
N GLN A 75 -72.54 -6.60 -21.40
CA GLN A 75 -72.93 -5.23 -21.70
C GLN A 75 -71.87 -4.24 -21.21
N ILE A 76 -71.30 -4.47 -20.02
CA ILE A 76 -70.16 -3.70 -19.49
C ILE A 76 -68.94 -3.82 -20.40
N ALA A 77 -68.61 -5.03 -20.87
CA ALA A 77 -67.53 -5.26 -21.83
C ALA A 77 -67.69 -4.38 -23.08
N THR A 78 -68.92 -4.30 -23.59
CA THR A 78 -69.26 -3.48 -24.76
C THR A 78 -69.10 -1.98 -24.48
N PHE A 79 -69.52 -1.52 -23.30
CA PHE A 79 -69.41 -0.10 -22.93
C PHE A 79 -67.97 0.34 -22.71
N ILE A 80 -67.14 -0.52 -22.11
CA ILE A 80 -65.70 -0.30 -21.98
C ILE A 80 -65.05 -0.27 -23.37
N GLY A 81 -65.37 -1.23 -24.23
CA GLY A 81 -64.84 -1.30 -25.60
C GLY A 81 -65.21 -0.09 -26.47
N ASN A 82 -66.35 0.54 -26.20
CA ASN A 82 -66.77 1.77 -26.86
C ASN A 82 -66.20 3.05 -26.21
N GLY A 83 -65.42 2.93 -25.13
CA GLY A 83 -64.85 4.06 -24.40
C GLY A 83 -65.85 4.87 -23.59
N TRP A 84 -67.00 4.30 -23.24
CA TRP A 84 -68.05 4.99 -22.46
C TRP A 84 -67.85 4.84 -20.96
N ILE A 85 -67.08 3.83 -20.55
CA ILE A 85 -66.57 3.68 -19.20
C ILE A 85 -65.04 3.67 -19.30
N SER A 86 -64.38 4.60 -18.63
CA SER A 86 -62.92 4.71 -18.55
C SER A 86 -62.42 4.61 -17.11
N ALA A 87 -61.10 4.51 -16.94
CA ALA A 87 -60.43 4.55 -15.65
C ALA A 87 -59.36 5.65 -15.66
N TYR A 88 -59.30 6.45 -14.59
CA TYR A 88 -58.32 7.53 -14.39
C TYR A 88 -58.10 8.40 -15.62
N GLY A 89 -59.18 8.97 -16.19
CA GLY A 89 -59.14 9.79 -17.39
C GLY A 89 -58.63 9.08 -18.65
N GLY A 90 -58.59 7.74 -18.64
CA GLY A 90 -58.01 6.90 -19.69
C GLY A 90 -56.61 6.35 -19.39
N GLY A 91 -56.01 6.70 -18.25
CA GLY A 91 -54.68 6.24 -17.80
C GLY A 91 -54.68 5.00 -16.90
N GLY A 92 -55.85 4.49 -16.53
CA GLY A 92 -55.98 3.32 -15.65
C GLY A 92 -56.59 2.10 -16.34
N ARG A 93 -56.62 0.97 -15.61
CA ARG A 93 -57.20 -0.29 -16.10
C ARG A 93 -58.52 -0.60 -15.40
N LEU A 94 -59.55 -0.93 -16.18
CA LEU A 94 -60.85 -1.39 -15.69
C LEU A 94 -60.90 -2.91 -15.58
N TYR A 95 -61.50 -3.41 -14.50
CA TYR A 95 -61.91 -4.81 -14.37
C TYR A 95 -63.39 -4.90 -13.99
N TYR A 96 -64.06 -5.95 -14.47
CA TYR A 96 -65.45 -6.23 -14.14
C TYR A 96 -65.68 -7.72 -13.98
N TYR A 97 -66.59 -8.08 -13.08
CA TYR A 97 -66.98 -9.46 -12.84
C TYR A 97 -68.42 -9.54 -12.34
N TYR A 98 -69.09 -10.67 -12.61
CA TYR A 98 -70.38 -11.00 -12.03
C TYR A 98 -70.19 -11.89 -10.80
N ASP A 99 -70.79 -11.47 -9.69
CA ASP A 99 -70.88 -12.25 -8.46
C ASP A 99 -72.19 -13.06 -8.48
N ASP A 100 -72.07 -14.39 -8.51
CA ASP A 100 -73.18 -15.33 -8.55
C ASP A 100 -73.73 -15.68 -7.15
N THR A 101 -73.35 -14.92 -6.13
CA THR A 101 -73.90 -14.99 -4.78
C THR A 101 -74.81 -13.80 -4.46
N PRO A 102 -75.87 -13.97 -3.63
CA PRO A 102 -76.74 -12.86 -3.25
C PRO A 102 -75.95 -11.65 -2.74
N PRO A 103 -76.18 -10.43 -3.28
CA PRO A 103 -77.38 -9.99 -3.99
C PRO A 103 -77.38 -10.19 -5.53
N TYR A 104 -76.45 -10.97 -6.09
CA TYR A 104 -76.30 -11.27 -7.53
C TYR A 104 -76.05 -10.03 -8.38
N ARG A 105 -74.79 -9.58 -8.48
CA ARG A 105 -74.48 -8.29 -9.12
C ARG A 105 -73.20 -8.30 -9.95
N THR A 106 -73.15 -7.45 -10.96
CA THR A 106 -71.94 -7.13 -11.71
C THR A 106 -71.22 -5.97 -11.05
N THR A 107 -69.92 -6.12 -10.79
CA THR A 107 -69.06 -5.06 -10.23
C THR A 107 -68.10 -4.56 -11.30
N VAL A 108 -67.90 -3.25 -11.39
CA VAL A 108 -66.89 -2.58 -12.23
C VAL A 108 -66.03 -1.67 -11.36
N ALA A 109 -64.71 -1.78 -11.50
CA ALA A 109 -63.75 -1.03 -10.71
C ALA A 109 -62.45 -0.75 -11.50
N ALA A 110 -61.61 0.15 -10.97
CA ALA A 110 -60.39 0.64 -11.63
C ALA A 110 -59.14 0.59 -10.72
N VAL A 111 -57.95 0.58 -11.32
CA VAL A 111 -56.63 0.72 -10.65
C VAL A 111 -55.74 1.78 -11.34
N SER A 112 -54.96 2.55 -10.56
CA SER A 112 -54.04 3.62 -11.03
C SER A 112 -52.61 3.11 -11.32
N SER A 113 -51.86 3.84 -12.15
CA SER A 113 -50.49 3.56 -12.64
C SER A 113 -49.37 3.58 -11.56
N MET A 114 -48.23 2.98 -11.91
CA MET A 114 -47.08 2.53 -11.11
C MET A 114 -46.00 3.60 -10.77
N ASP A 115 -45.35 3.51 -9.59
CA ASP A 115 -44.22 4.38 -9.17
C ASP A 115 -42.85 3.88 -9.68
N LYS A 116 -41.83 4.76 -9.67
CA LYS A 116 -40.43 4.42 -10.02
C LYS A 116 -39.67 3.76 -8.86
N ALA A 117 -38.59 3.05 -9.21
CA ALA A 117 -37.58 2.60 -8.25
C ALA A 117 -36.96 3.79 -7.50
N TRP A 118 -36.57 3.58 -6.24
CA TRP A 118 -36.02 4.63 -5.37
C TRP A 118 -35.00 4.06 -4.38
N MET A 119 -34.27 4.93 -3.66
CA MET A 119 -33.21 4.54 -2.70
C MET A 119 -32.16 3.58 -3.30
N PRO A 120 -31.38 4.03 -4.30
CA PRO A 120 -30.32 3.21 -4.86
C PRO A 120 -29.21 2.90 -3.86
N VAL A 121 -28.68 1.69 -3.96
CA VAL A 121 -27.47 1.20 -3.30
C VAL A 121 -26.61 0.55 -4.40
N PRO A 122 -25.41 1.04 -4.74
CA PRO A 122 -24.77 2.24 -4.23
C PRO A 122 -25.63 3.50 -4.40
N ARG A 123 -25.48 4.46 -3.48
CA ARG A 123 -26.19 5.75 -3.56
C ARG A 123 -25.81 6.47 -4.85
N ASN A 124 -26.74 7.27 -5.39
CA ASN A 124 -26.44 8.05 -6.59
C ASN A 124 -25.25 9.01 -6.35
N GLY A 125 -24.21 8.87 -7.17
CA GLY A 125 -22.95 9.60 -7.08
C GLY A 125 -21.90 8.98 -6.16
N GLN A 126 -22.15 7.81 -5.54
CA GLN A 126 -21.23 7.19 -4.60
C GLN A 126 -19.90 6.78 -5.27
N SER A 127 -18.77 7.11 -4.67
CA SER A 127 -17.43 6.67 -5.07
C SER A 127 -16.89 5.56 -4.14
N GLY A 128 -15.81 4.89 -4.55
CA GLY A 128 -15.17 3.86 -3.73
C GLY A 128 -15.99 2.57 -3.60
N VAL A 129 -16.89 2.30 -4.55
CA VAL A 129 -17.72 1.10 -4.53
C VAL A 129 -16.85 -0.13 -4.83
N GLU A 130 -16.97 -1.18 -4.03
CA GLU A 130 -16.29 -2.46 -4.32
C GLU A 130 -16.66 -2.98 -5.71
N TRP A 131 -15.67 -3.49 -6.47
CA TRP A 131 -15.97 -4.10 -7.79
C TRP A 131 -16.82 -5.38 -7.68
N SER A 132 -16.93 -5.95 -6.48
CA SER A 132 -17.85 -7.05 -6.15
C SER A 132 -19.20 -6.59 -5.60
N ALA A 133 -19.48 -5.28 -5.57
CA ALA A 133 -20.72 -4.76 -5.01
C ALA A 133 -21.96 -5.20 -5.79
N ALA A 134 -23.05 -5.40 -5.07
CA ALA A 134 -24.36 -5.61 -5.66
C ALA A 134 -25.15 -4.30 -5.72
N LEU A 135 -25.89 -4.11 -6.81
CA LEU A 135 -26.79 -2.98 -7.03
C LEU A 135 -28.16 -3.32 -6.43
N GLY A 136 -28.57 -2.63 -5.36
CA GLY A 136 -29.86 -2.76 -4.70
C GLY A 136 -30.73 -1.50 -4.81
N TRP A 137 -32.05 -1.67 -4.79
CA TRP A 137 -33.01 -0.55 -4.79
C TRP A 137 -34.25 -0.90 -3.97
N SER A 138 -35.07 0.10 -3.67
CA SER A 138 -36.44 -0.09 -3.21
C SER A 138 -37.39 -0.06 -4.39
N ALA A 139 -38.26 -1.07 -4.49
CA ALA A 139 -39.27 -1.17 -5.53
C ALA A 139 -40.29 -0.01 -5.48
N GLY A 140 -40.71 0.45 -6.64
CA GLY A 140 -41.86 1.33 -6.80
C GLY A 140 -43.17 0.64 -6.42
N ASN A 141 -44.14 1.39 -5.88
CA ASN A 141 -45.46 0.88 -5.59
C ASN A 141 -46.16 0.37 -6.87
N GLY A 142 -46.66 -0.86 -6.82
CA GLY A 142 -47.26 -1.55 -7.97
C GLY A 142 -46.30 -2.45 -8.77
N ALA A 143 -45.01 -2.48 -8.43
CA ALA A 143 -44.00 -3.35 -9.05
C ALA A 143 -44.09 -4.81 -8.66
N VAL A 144 -43.96 -5.66 -9.68
CA VAL A 144 -43.81 -7.11 -9.54
C VAL A 144 -42.50 -7.63 -10.16
N GLU A 145 -41.93 -6.91 -11.12
CA GLU A 145 -40.64 -7.19 -11.75
C GLU A 145 -39.89 -5.89 -12.07
N HIS A 146 -38.60 -6.01 -12.39
CA HIS A 146 -37.66 -4.90 -12.58
C HIS A 146 -36.76 -5.17 -13.79
N ASP A 147 -36.72 -4.24 -14.73
CA ASP A 147 -35.79 -4.23 -15.87
C ASP A 147 -34.52 -3.46 -15.49
N VAL A 148 -33.36 -4.13 -15.48
CA VAL A 148 -32.09 -3.56 -15.00
C VAL A 148 -31.22 -3.08 -16.17
N TYR A 149 -30.68 -1.87 -16.07
CA TYR A 149 -29.77 -1.28 -17.06
C TYR A 149 -28.47 -0.81 -16.39
N LEU A 150 -27.32 -1.14 -16.98
CA LEU A 150 -26.00 -0.78 -16.44
C LEU A 150 -24.97 -0.61 -17.56
N GLY A 151 -24.28 0.53 -17.57
CA GLY A 151 -23.22 0.87 -18.52
C GLY A 151 -22.29 1.96 -18.00
N THR A 152 -21.36 2.43 -18.83
CA THR A 152 -20.36 3.46 -18.49
C THR A 152 -20.64 4.83 -19.12
N ASP A 153 -21.72 4.94 -19.90
CA ASP A 153 -22.18 6.19 -20.50
C ASP A 153 -23.62 6.49 -20.09
N SER A 154 -23.86 7.67 -19.54
CA SER A 154 -25.16 8.06 -18.99
C SER A 154 -26.28 8.09 -20.04
N ASP A 155 -25.97 8.56 -21.25
CA ASP A 155 -26.97 8.73 -22.30
C ASP A 155 -27.35 7.38 -22.90
N THR A 156 -26.40 6.46 -23.05
CA THR A 156 -26.70 5.09 -23.49
C THR A 156 -27.61 4.37 -22.48
N VAL A 157 -27.35 4.53 -21.19
CA VAL A 157 -28.17 3.95 -20.13
C VAL A 157 -29.56 4.60 -20.08
N ASP A 158 -29.67 5.92 -20.27
CA ASP A 158 -30.99 6.57 -20.35
C ASP A 158 -31.78 6.16 -21.60
N ASN A 159 -31.13 5.93 -22.74
CA ASN A 159 -31.83 5.63 -23.99
C ASN A 159 -32.14 4.13 -24.20
N ALA A 160 -31.45 3.23 -23.48
CA ALA A 160 -31.67 1.78 -23.59
C ALA A 160 -33.10 1.37 -23.20
N ASP A 161 -33.61 0.32 -23.85
CA ASP A 161 -34.87 -0.35 -23.52
C ASP A 161 -34.65 -1.88 -23.40
N ARG A 162 -35.71 -2.62 -23.05
CA ARG A 162 -35.63 -4.09 -22.85
C ARG A 162 -35.24 -4.90 -24.10
N PHE A 163 -35.13 -4.27 -25.27
CA PHE A 163 -34.68 -4.90 -26.51
C PHE A 163 -33.22 -4.56 -26.85
N ASP A 164 -32.54 -3.78 -26.01
CA ASP A 164 -31.12 -3.48 -26.14
C ASP A 164 -30.27 -4.77 -26.10
N THR A 165 -29.37 -4.92 -27.09
CA THR A 165 -28.47 -6.06 -27.24
C THR A 165 -26.98 -5.67 -27.13
N SER A 166 -26.70 -4.40 -26.82
CA SER A 166 -25.33 -3.87 -26.63
C SER A 166 -24.71 -4.29 -25.29
N GLY A 167 -25.51 -4.92 -24.42
CA GLY A 167 -25.10 -5.33 -23.08
C GLY A 167 -25.48 -4.33 -21.99
N ILE A 168 -26.14 -3.22 -22.33
CA ILE A 168 -26.64 -2.24 -21.35
C ILE A 168 -27.82 -2.82 -20.56
N TYR A 169 -28.78 -3.46 -21.23
CA TYR A 169 -29.88 -4.17 -20.56
C TYR A 169 -29.36 -5.48 -19.94
N ARG A 170 -29.51 -5.62 -18.62
CA ARG A 170 -29.03 -6.76 -17.82
C ARG A 170 -30.11 -7.80 -17.55
N GLY A 171 -31.32 -7.57 -18.05
CA GLY A 171 -32.44 -8.49 -17.94
C GLY A 171 -33.49 -8.07 -16.91
N ARG A 172 -34.60 -8.81 -16.94
CA ARG A 172 -35.72 -8.66 -16.00
C ARG A 172 -35.56 -9.59 -14.80
N GLN A 173 -35.91 -9.11 -13.62
CA GLN A 173 -35.89 -9.90 -12.40
C GLN A 173 -36.98 -9.48 -11.40
N SER A 174 -37.36 -10.39 -10.50
CA SER A 174 -38.31 -10.11 -9.42
C SER A 174 -37.66 -9.61 -8.12
N GLY A 175 -36.34 -9.81 -7.97
CA GLY A 175 -35.58 -9.33 -6.82
C GLY A 175 -35.14 -7.87 -7.00
N THR A 176 -34.95 -7.16 -5.89
CA THR A 176 -34.50 -5.76 -5.88
C THR A 176 -32.98 -5.61 -5.69
N ASN A 177 -32.22 -6.60 -6.15
CA ASN A 177 -30.76 -6.63 -6.06
C ASN A 177 -30.15 -7.31 -7.30
N HIS A 178 -29.07 -6.76 -7.85
CA HIS A 178 -28.40 -7.23 -9.06
C HIS A 178 -26.89 -7.27 -8.85
N VAL A 179 -26.26 -8.41 -9.13
CA VAL A 179 -24.79 -8.54 -9.06
C VAL A 179 -24.23 -8.39 -10.47
N ALA A 180 -23.34 -7.42 -10.65
CA ALA A 180 -22.65 -7.19 -11.91
C ALA A 180 -21.15 -7.42 -11.74
N THR A 181 -20.48 -7.84 -12.82
CA THR A 181 -19.02 -7.77 -12.89
C THR A 181 -18.64 -6.34 -13.23
N LEU A 182 -17.94 -5.67 -12.31
CA LEU A 182 -17.51 -4.30 -12.46
C LEU A 182 -15.99 -4.26 -12.63
N GLU A 183 -15.52 -3.30 -13.42
CA GLU A 183 -14.09 -2.98 -13.55
C GLU A 183 -13.70 -1.99 -12.45
N GLU A 184 -12.44 -2.02 -12.06
CA GLU A 184 -11.90 -1.13 -11.02
C GLU A 184 -11.74 0.32 -11.52
N GLY A 185 -11.97 1.30 -10.65
CA GLY A 185 -11.82 2.73 -10.97
C GLY A 185 -12.77 3.27 -12.04
N VAL A 186 -13.78 2.52 -12.46
CA VAL A 186 -14.72 2.88 -13.54
C VAL A 186 -15.98 3.52 -12.98
N ARG A 187 -16.42 4.61 -13.62
CA ARG A 187 -17.72 5.21 -13.36
C ARG A 187 -18.82 4.49 -14.13
N TYR A 188 -19.81 3.99 -13.42
CA TYR A 188 -20.99 3.34 -13.96
C TYR A 188 -22.23 4.22 -13.81
N TYR A 189 -23.14 4.06 -14.77
CA TYR A 189 -24.49 4.60 -14.79
C TYR A 189 -25.47 3.44 -14.84
N TRP A 190 -26.54 3.52 -14.07
CA TRP A 190 -27.54 2.45 -14.00
C TRP A 190 -28.94 2.99 -13.77
N ARG A 191 -29.94 2.22 -14.21
CA ARG A 191 -31.36 2.57 -14.13
C ARG A 191 -32.16 1.31 -13.87
N ILE A 192 -33.26 1.45 -13.14
CA ILE A 192 -34.24 0.40 -12.94
C ILE A 192 -35.59 0.85 -13.48
N ASP A 193 -36.11 0.14 -14.47
CA ASP A 193 -37.48 0.34 -14.92
C ASP A 193 -38.40 -0.64 -14.20
N GLU A 194 -39.45 -0.10 -13.57
CA GLU A 194 -40.41 -0.88 -12.80
C GLU A 194 -41.45 -1.50 -13.73
N VAL A 195 -41.78 -2.78 -13.52
CA VAL A 195 -42.76 -3.53 -14.31
C VAL A 195 -43.93 -4.02 -13.45
N ASP A 196 -45.16 -3.70 -13.86
CA ASP A 196 -46.39 -4.13 -13.18
C ASP A 196 -46.90 -5.50 -13.67
N SER A 197 -47.90 -6.06 -12.96
CA SER A 197 -48.50 -7.37 -13.30
C SER A 197 -49.20 -7.43 -14.67
N GLY A 198 -49.39 -6.28 -15.33
CA GLY A 198 -49.96 -6.12 -16.65
C GLY A 198 -48.93 -5.80 -17.73
N GLU A 199 -47.62 -5.92 -17.45
CA GLU A 199 -46.51 -5.57 -18.34
C GLU A 199 -46.37 -4.05 -18.61
N GLY A 200 -47.01 -3.21 -17.80
CA GLY A 200 -46.80 -1.76 -17.81
C GLY A 200 -45.41 -1.42 -17.26
N ILE A 201 -44.75 -0.42 -17.85
CA ILE A 201 -43.39 -0.01 -17.47
C ILE A 201 -43.38 1.42 -16.97
N ALA A 202 -42.82 1.65 -15.78
CA ALA A 202 -42.44 2.97 -15.28
C ALA A 202 -40.92 3.15 -15.35
N LYS A 203 -40.47 4.02 -16.28
CA LYS A 203 -39.04 4.27 -16.51
C LYS A 203 -38.38 4.95 -15.29
N GLY A 204 -37.27 4.37 -14.82
CA GLY A 204 -36.52 4.85 -13.66
C GLY A 204 -35.70 6.11 -13.91
N GLU A 205 -35.07 6.61 -12.84
CA GLU A 205 -34.03 7.64 -12.93
C GLU A 205 -32.67 7.00 -13.15
N VAL A 206 -31.78 7.68 -13.88
CA VAL A 206 -30.39 7.23 -14.05
C VAL A 206 -29.59 7.66 -12.82
N TRP A 207 -29.01 6.67 -12.16
CA TRP A 207 -28.08 6.84 -11.05
C TRP A 207 -26.65 6.55 -11.50
N SER A 208 -25.66 7.02 -10.77
CA SER A 208 -24.25 6.74 -11.03
C SER A 208 -23.50 6.29 -9.79
N PHE A 209 -22.39 5.60 -9.97
CA PHE A 209 -21.39 5.33 -8.93
C PHE A 209 -20.01 5.10 -9.56
N THR A 210 -18.94 5.17 -8.78
CA THR A 210 -17.57 4.88 -9.24
C THR A 210 -16.97 3.77 -8.39
N THR A 211 -16.45 2.73 -9.03
CA THR A 211 -15.75 1.66 -8.33
C THR A 211 -14.39 2.12 -7.79
N LYS A 212 -13.94 1.52 -6.68
CA LYS A 212 -12.59 1.75 -6.15
C LYS A 212 -11.53 1.19 -7.13
N LYS A 213 -10.33 1.76 -7.11
CA LYS A 213 -9.14 1.15 -7.73
C LYS A 213 -8.58 0.04 -6.83
N ALA A 214 -7.89 -0.96 -7.38
CA ALA A 214 -7.09 -1.86 -6.55
C ALA A 214 -6.07 -1.06 -5.72
N GLY A 215 -5.88 -1.49 -4.48
CA GLY A 215 -4.85 -0.93 -3.62
C GLY A 215 -3.47 -1.23 -4.20
N ARG A 216 -2.63 -0.20 -4.27
CA ARG A 216 -1.22 -0.27 -4.63
C ARG A 216 -0.39 -0.59 -3.38
N ASP A 217 0.08 -1.84 -3.27
CA ASP A 217 1.07 -2.22 -2.25
C ASP A 217 2.43 -1.61 -2.63
N LEU A 218 2.97 -0.80 -1.72
CA LEU A 218 4.26 -0.11 -1.87
C LEU A 218 5.46 -0.98 -1.44
N TYR A 219 5.20 -2.12 -0.80
CA TYR A 219 6.21 -2.95 -0.15
C TYR A 219 7.03 -2.18 0.90
N ALA A 220 6.39 -1.23 1.61
CA ALA A 220 7.04 -0.36 2.59
C ALA A 220 7.74 -1.12 3.74
N ASP A 221 7.32 -2.36 4.00
CA ASP A 221 7.97 -3.24 4.97
C ASP A 221 9.33 -3.81 4.50
N THR A 222 9.68 -3.61 3.22
CA THR A 222 10.97 -3.98 2.62
C THR A 222 11.95 -2.81 2.50
N TRP A 223 11.48 -1.57 2.68
CA TRP A 223 12.33 -0.37 2.61
C TRP A 223 13.33 -0.36 3.76
N VAL A 224 14.48 0.27 3.54
CA VAL A 224 15.53 0.44 4.55
C VAL A 224 15.61 1.90 4.98
N ALA A 225 16.09 2.15 6.19
CA ALA A 225 16.33 3.51 6.68
C ALA A 225 17.28 3.43 7.89
N THR A 226 18.02 4.50 8.11
CA THR A 226 18.72 4.79 9.36
C THR A 226 18.26 6.15 9.85
N ASP A 227 17.87 6.23 11.12
CA ASP A 227 17.37 7.48 11.70
C ASP A 227 18.49 8.42 12.16
N GLY A 228 18.13 9.62 12.61
CA GLY A 228 19.09 10.62 13.10
C GLY A 228 19.83 10.26 14.39
N ALA A 229 19.52 9.09 15.00
CA ALA A 229 20.26 8.51 16.13
C ALA A 229 21.10 7.29 15.70
N ASP A 230 21.34 7.12 14.40
CA ASP A 230 22.12 6.03 13.79
C ASP A 230 21.52 4.63 14.04
N ARG A 231 20.19 4.52 14.18
CA ARG A 231 19.50 3.23 14.34
C ARG A 231 18.92 2.78 13.00
N THR A 232 19.36 1.61 12.55
CA THR A 232 18.88 1.01 11.30
C THR A 232 17.65 0.13 11.53
N LEU A 233 16.69 0.21 10.61
CA LEU A 233 15.49 -0.63 10.64
C LEU A 233 15.81 -2.13 10.47
N SER A 234 15.13 -2.96 11.24
CA SER A 234 15.28 -4.41 11.21
C SER A 234 14.59 -5.01 9.97
N GLY A 235 15.36 -5.81 9.21
CA GLY A 235 14.86 -6.57 8.07
C GLY A 235 14.31 -7.95 8.43
N HIS A 236 13.98 -8.74 7.41
CA HIS A 236 13.36 -10.07 7.53
C HIS A 236 14.14 -11.04 8.43
N ASP A 237 15.48 -10.99 8.44
CA ASP A 237 16.30 -11.92 9.21
C ASP A 237 16.12 -11.76 10.74
N ILE A 238 15.75 -10.56 11.18
CA ILE A 238 15.48 -10.23 12.59
C ILE A 238 13.99 -10.38 12.90
N CYS A 239 13.14 -9.85 12.03
CA CYS A 239 11.70 -9.73 12.27
C CYS A 239 10.92 -11.01 11.95
N GLY A 240 11.46 -11.88 11.09
CA GLY A 240 10.75 -13.03 10.53
C GLY A 240 9.64 -12.62 9.56
N SER A 241 8.89 -13.61 9.09
CA SER A 241 7.79 -13.42 8.13
C SER A 241 6.58 -12.70 8.72
N GLN A 242 5.85 -11.98 7.87
CA GLN A 242 4.64 -11.25 8.23
C GLN A 242 3.60 -12.12 8.97
N ARG A 243 2.99 -11.54 10.00
CA ARG A 243 1.99 -12.13 10.90
C ARG A 243 0.68 -11.36 10.73
N THR A 244 -0.36 -12.05 10.27
CA THR A 244 -1.65 -11.41 9.93
C THR A 244 -2.61 -11.26 11.11
N ASN A 245 -2.27 -11.80 12.29
CA ASN A 245 -3.08 -11.78 13.50
C ASN A 245 -2.52 -10.84 14.58
N ARG A 246 -1.83 -9.78 14.16
CA ARG A 246 -1.21 -8.78 15.02
C ARG A 246 -1.64 -7.40 14.54
N THR A 247 -2.36 -6.70 15.40
CA THR A 247 -2.91 -5.37 15.12
C THR A 247 -2.13 -4.31 15.89
N VAL A 248 -1.89 -3.17 15.26
CA VAL A 248 -1.28 -1.99 15.88
C VAL A 248 -2.26 -0.82 15.79
N GLY A 249 -2.65 -0.30 16.95
CA GLY A 249 -3.40 0.94 17.10
C GLY A 249 -2.51 2.12 17.44
N MET A 250 -2.88 3.28 16.93
CA MET A 250 -2.19 4.55 17.16
C MET A 250 -3.15 5.56 17.76
N PHE A 251 -2.81 6.15 18.89
CA PHE A 251 -3.59 7.26 19.43
C PHE A 251 -3.42 8.49 18.53
N TYR A 252 -4.51 8.99 17.96
CA TYR A 252 -4.54 10.08 17.00
C TYR A 252 -5.51 11.19 17.44
N PHE A 253 -5.02 12.43 17.43
CA PHE A 253 -5.72 13.59 17.98
C PHE A 253 -6.24 14.50 16.85
N THR A 254 -7.56 14.73 16.84
CA THR A 254 -8.27 15.49 15.79
C THR A 254 -8.76 16.85 16.29
N TRP A 255 -8.15 17.42 17.33
CA TRP A 255 -8.68 18.61 18.00
C TRP A 255 -7.84 19.88 17.87
N HIS A 256 -6.70 19.84 17.17
CA HIS A 256 -5.87 21.00 16.88
C HIS A 256 -6.69 22.15 16.29
N GLY A 257 -6.76 23.27 17.01
CA GLY A 257 -7.59 24.44 16.66
C GLY A 257 -9.02 24.47 17.22
N ALA A 258 -9.60 23.34 17.66
CA ALA A 258 -11.01 23.25 18.09
C ALA A 258 -11.30 24.05 19.38
N HIS A 259 -10.29 24.30 20.22
CA HIS A 259 -10.44 24.98 21.51
C HIS A 259 -9.98 26.45 21.51
N GLY A 260 -9.91 27.06 20.32
CA GLY A 260 -9.56 28.46 20.11
C GLY A 260 -8.09 28.67 19.78
N SER A 261 -7.82 29.68 18.95
CA SER A 261 -6.55 29.84 18.25
C SER A 261 -5.60 30.88 18.88
N GLY A 262 -5.68 31.11 20.20
CA GLY A 262 -4.75 32.03 20.85
C GLY A 262 -3.32 31.49 20.83
N GLY A 263 -2.46 31.94 19.92
CA GLY A 263 -1.12 31.37 19.71
C GLY A 263 -0.61 31.60 18.29
N PRO A 264 0.32 30.78 17.77
CA PRO A 264 0.90 29.62 18.43
C PRO A 264 1.81 30.06 19.60
N ARG A 265 1.83 29.28 20.67
CA ARG A 265 2.74 29.46 21.81
C ARG A 265 3.53 28.17 21.96
N ASN A 266 4.84 28.23 21.81
CA ASN A 266 5.70 27.05 21.86
C ASN A 266 6.44 27.01 23.21
N MET A 267 6.27 25.93 23.96
CA MET A 267 6.88 25.77 25.29
C MET A 267 8.39 25.56 25.20
N THR A 268 8.87 24.74 24.26
CA THR A 268 10.30 24.51 24.06
C THR A 268 11.02 25.82 23.75
N ASP A 269 10.48 26.64 22.83
CA ASP A 269 11.05 27.95 22.51
C ASP A 269 10.97 28.93 23.68
N PHE A 270 9.85 28.92 24.41
CA PHE A 270 9.66 29.79 25.57
C PHE A 270 10.71 29.51 26.65
N ILE A 271 10.95 28.24 26.98
CA ILE A 271 11.93 27.83 27.98
C ILE A 271 13.36 28.12 27.48
N ALA A 272 13.65 27.86 26.21
CA ALA A 272 14.94 28.19 25.61
C ALA A 272 15.26 29.70 25.73
N ALA A 273 14.26 30.56 25.51
CA ALA A 273 14.39 32.01 25.65
C ALA A 273 14.38 32.51 27.11
N ASN A 274 13.83 31.72 28.04
CA ASN A 274 13.64 32.07 29.45
C ASN A 274 14.05 30.89 30.37
N PRO A 275 15.35 30.53 30.42
CA PRO A 275 15.81 29.44 31.26
C PRO A 275 15.50 29.69 32.74
N PHE A 276 15.12 28.65 33.46
CA PHE A 276 14.73 28.74 34.87
C PHE A 276 15.96 28.90 35.77
N SER A 277 15.94 29.90 36.65
CA SER A 277 17.03 30.18 37.61
C SER A 277 17.22 29.04 38.62
N TYR A 278 16.15 28.31 38.92
CA TYR A 278 16.11 27.18 39.83
C TYR A 278 15.30 26.05 39.19
N PRO A 279 15.92 25.07 38.52
CA PRO A 279 15.21 23.99 37.82
C PRO A 279 14.24 23.20 38.73
N LEU A 280 14.64 22.98 40.00
CA LEU A 280 13.81 22.28 40.98
C LEU A 280 12.73 23.17 41.64
N ASP A 281 12.67 24.46 41.31
CA ASP A 281 11.64 25.40 41.75
C ASP A 281 11.26 26.34 40.59
N PRO A 282 10.59 25.83 39.55
CA PRO A 282 10.30 26.61 38.34
C PRO A 282 9.31 27.77 38.60
N TRP A 283 8.70 27.82 39.78
CA TRP A 283 7.81 28.92 40.19
C TRP A 283 8.57 30.13 40.74
N ALA A 284 9.85 29.99 41.09
CA ALA A 284 10.67 31.07 41.63
C ALA A 284 10.81 32.27 40.67
N ASP A 285 10.80 32.00 39.36
CA ASP A 285 10.91 33.03 38.31
C ASP A 285 9.56 33.69 37.96
N ASN A 286 8.45 33.17 38.48
CA ASN A 286 7.08 33.66 38.25
C ASN A 286 6.74 33.93 36.76
N PRO A 287 6.90 32.93 35.86
CA PRO A 287 6.52 33.07 34.46
C PRO A 287 5.01 33.27 34.27
N ASP A 288 4.61 34.01 33.24
CA ASP A 288 3.21 34.23 32.87
C ASP A 288 2.83 33.38 31.66
N PHE A 289 1.98 32.37 31.88
CA PHE A 289 1.47 31.50 30.82
C PHE A 289 0.08 31.94 30.30
N GLY A 290 -0.39 33.10 30.73
CA GLY A 290 -1.71 33.64 30.42
C GLY A 290 -2.82 33.02 31.27
N PRO A 291 -4.09 33.24 30.90
CA PRO A 291 -5.25 32.69 31.62
C PRO A 291 -5.23 31.16 31.70
N ALA A 292 -5.82 30.59 32.75
CA ALA A 292 -5.99 29.14 32.89
C ALA A 292 -6.72 28.54 31.68
N GLY A 293 -6.21 27.43 31.15
CA GLY A 293 -6.66 26.80 29.91
C GLY A 293 -6.08 27.41 28.63
N SER A 294 -5.11 28.33 28.72
CA SER A 294 -4.38 28.80 27.53
C SER A 294 -3.71 27.64 26.83
N ARG A 295 -3.86 27.57 25.49
CA ARG A 295 -3.28 26.51 24.67
C ARG A 295 -1.81 26.81 24.34
N TRP A 296 -0.99 25.79 24.48
CA TRP A 296 0.44 25.79 24.20
C TRP A 296 0.77 24.55 23.40
N TRP A 297 1.78 24.64 22.56
CA TRP A 297 2.39 23.53 21.85
C TRP A 297 3.64 23.12 22.61
N TRP A 298 3.89 21.83 22.81
CA TRP A 298 5.11 21.38 23.49
C TRP A 298 6.36 21.65 22.63
N GLY A 299 6.22 21.60 21.30
CA GLY A 299 7.24 21.91 20.29
C GLY A 299 6.60 22.32 18.96
N GLU A 300 7.40 22.51 17.92
CA GLU A 300 6.90 22.78 16.56
C GLU A 300 6.90 21.48 15.74
N PRO A 301 5.74 21.04 15.20
CA PRO A 301 5.71 19.95 14.23
C PRO A 301 6.57 20.27 13.01
N GLU A 302 7.13 19.26 12.35
CA GLU A 302 7.89 19.45 11.11
C GLU A 302 7.08 20.22 10.04
N ALA A 303 5.78 19.93 9.97
CA ALA A 303 4.83 20.60 9.08
C ALA A 303 4.25 21.91 9.64
N GLY A 304 4.81 22.44 10.73
CA GLY A 304 4.32 23.64 11.40
C GLY A 304 3.04 23.43 12.23
N TYR A 305 2.53 24.50 12.84
CA TYR A 305 1.37 24.51 13.73
C TYR A 305 0.06 24.30 12.95
N PHE A 306 -0.19 23.08 12.49
CA PHE A 306 -1.35 22.73 11.65
C PHE A 306 -2.68 22.75 12.41
N LEU A 307 -3.78 22.77 11.65
CA LEU A 307 -5.14 22.54 12.15
C LEU A 307 -5.57 21.11 11.80
N ALA A 308 -6.45 20.52 12.61
CA ALA A 308 -6.83 19.11 12.45
C ALA A 308 -7.58 18.79 11.15
N ASP A 309 -8.14 19.81 10.47
CA ASP A 309 -8.82 19.72 9.19
C ASP A 309 -7.92 20.02 7.97
N ASP A 310 -6.61 20.25 8.18
CA ASP A 310 -5.63 20.44 7.11
C ASP A 310 -5.46 19.15 6.29
N GLU A 311 -6.06 19.13 5.10
CA GLU A 311 -6.07 17.96 4.22
C GLU A 311 -4.66 17.48 3.83
N TRP A 312 -3.72 18.39 3.58
CA TRP A 312 -2.35 17.99 3.24
C TRP A 312 -1.70 17.27 4.41
N MET A 313 -1.93 17.77 5.62
CA MET A 313 -1.43 17.17 6.85
C MET A 313 -2.04 15.79 7.09
N ILE A 314 -3.35 15.64 6.88
CA ILE A 314 -4.04 14.36 6.99
C ILE A 314 -3.47 13.35 5.99
N ARG A 315 -3.28 13.73 4.72
CA ARG A 315 -2.69 12.87 3.68
C ARG A 315 -1.29 12.40 4.08
N ARG A 316 -0.43 13.33 4.51
CA ARG A 316 0.93 13.02 5.00
C ARG A 316 0.91 12.02 6.15
N ASN A 317 0.07 12.25 7.16
CA ASN A 317 -0.03 11.36 8.32
C ASN A 317 -0.54 9.97 7.94
N ILE A 318 -1.52 9.87 7.04
CA ILE A 318 -2.02 8.60 6.53
C ILE A 318 -0.93 7.83 5.81
N SER A 319 -0.14 8.48 4.93
CA SER A 319 0.96 7.83 4.23
C SER A 319 2.01 7.31 5.21
N MET A 320 2.51 8.15 6.11
CA MET A 320 3.52 7.74 7.10
C MET A 320 3.06 6.60 8.01
N LEU A 321 1.83 6.66 8.53
CA LEU A 321 1.30 5.60 9.38
C LEU A 321 1.04 4.30 8.60
N THR A 322 0.68 4.41 7.32
CA THR A 322 0.54 3.26 6.42
C THR A 322 1.90 2.60 6.16
N ASP A 323 2.92 3.38 5.83
CA ASP A 323 4.29 2.91 5.56
C ASP A 323 4.91 2.24 6.81
N ALA A 324 4.58 2.76 8.00
CA ALA A 324 4.97 2.17 9.27
C ALA A 324 4.24 0.86 9.63
N GLY A 325 3.14 0.53 8.95
CA GLY A 325 2.34 -0.68 9.20
C GLY A 325 1.32 -0.56 10.34
N VAL A 326 0.84 0.65 10.64
CA VAL A 326 -0.26 0.90 11.60
C VAL A 326 -1.60 0.48 10.98
N ASP A 327 -2.47 -0.16 11.77
CA ASP A 327 -3.74 -0.69 11.29
C ASP A 327 -4.95 0.16 11.72
N VAL A 328 -4.86 0.86 12.86
CA VAL A 328 -6.01 1.53 13.47
C VAL A 328 -5.61 2.89 14.04
N LEU A 329 -6.41 3.92 13.74
CA LEU A 329 -6.38 5.20 14.43
C LEU A 329 -7.41 5.18 15.56
N VAL A 330 -6.94 5.37 16.79
CA VAL A 330 -7.78 5.54 17.98
C VAL A 330 -8.00 7.03 18.18
N LEU A 331 -9.21 7.50 17.92
CA LEU A 331 -9.56 8.92 17.95
C LEU A 331 -9.98 9.36 19.36
N ASP A 332 -9.41 10.46 19.84
CA ASP A 332 -9.76 11.02 21.15
C ASP A 332 -11.17 11.62 21.15
N ALA A 333 -12.05 11.05 21.98
CA ALA A 333 -13.32 11.62 22.40
C ALA A 333 -13.50 11.51 23.92
N SER A 334 -12.39 11.49 24.67
CA SER A 334 -12.37 11.19 26.10
C SER A 334 -13.02 12.29 26.96
N ASN A 335 -13.04 13.52 26.47
CA ASN A 335 -13.49 14.71 27.21
C ASN A 335 -14.88 15.22 26.80
N SER A 336 -15.74 14.33 26.30
CA SER A 336 -17.11 14.63 25.83
C SER A 336 -17.22 15.51 24.57
N TYR A 337 -16.12 15.76 23.87
CA TYR A 337 -16.10 16.39 22.55
C TYR A 337 -15.82 15.31 21.51
N THR A 338 -16.64 15.26 20.44
CA THR A 338 -16.44 14.28 19.36
C THR A 338 -15.55 14.79 18.25
N TYR A 339 -15.43 16.12 18.07
CA TYR A 339 -14.70 16.76 16.96
C TYR A 339 -15.26 16.36 15.59
N TYR A 340 -16.59 16.49 15.44
CA TYR A 340 -17.34 16.04 14.27
C TYR A 340 -16.76 16.48 12.94
N ASP A 341 -16.49 17.78 12.78
CA ASP A 341 -16.03 18.31 11.50
C ASP A 341 -14.62 17.77 11.17
N GLU A 342 -13.75 17.68 12.17
CA GLU A 342 -12.36 17.25 12.02
C GLU A 342 -12.24 15.74 11.74
N TYR A 343 -12.91 14.86 12.50
CA TYR A 343 -12.83 13.43 12.21
C TYR A 343 -13.58 13.05 10.92
N MET A 344 -14.63 13.80 10.55
CA MET A 344 -15.30 13.59 9.26
C MET A 344 -14.38 14.00 8.10
N LYS A 345 -13.57 15.05 8.27
CA LYS A 345 -12.53 15.42 7.30
C LYS A 345 -11.47 14.33 7.19
N LEU A 346 -11.01 13.77 8.31
CA LEU A 346 -10.13 12.60 8.31
C LEU A 346 -10.72 11.42 7.53
N CYS A 347 -11.99 11.09 7.78
CA CYS A 347 -12.68 10.00 7.07
C CYS A 347 -12.81 10.27 5.57
N GLU A 348 -13.13 11.51 5.18
CA GLU A 348 -13.21 11.94 3.78
C GLU A 348 -11.86 11.72 3.08
N VAL A 349 -10.77 12.24 3.63
CA VAL A 349 -9.44 12.13 3.03
C VAL A 349 -8.96 10.68 2.97
N LEU A 350 -9.17 9.90 4.03
CA LEU A 350 -8.81 8.47 4.05
C LEU A 350 -9.59 7.69 2.99
N HIS A 351 -10.90 7.95 2.84
CA HIS A 351 -11.74 7.35 1.81
C HIS A 351 -11.32 7.75 0.39
N GLU A 352 -10.96 9.01 0.19
CA GLU A 352 -10.44 9.53 -1.07
C GLU A 352 -9.13 8.85 -1.48
N MET A 353 -8.16 8.74 -0.56
CA MET A 353 -6.89 8.06 -0.80
C MET A 353 -7.11 6.59 -1.17
N LYS A 354 -7.95 5.86 -0.42
CA LYS A 354 -8.34 4.47 -0.73
C LYS A 354 -8.98 4.36 -2.11
N THR A 355 -9.92 5.25 -2.42
CA THR A 355 -10.62 5.27 -3.72
C THR A 355 -9.65 5.58 -4.88
N ALA A 356 -8.64 6.41 -4.64
CA ALA A 356 -7.60 6.76 -5.60
C ALA A 356 -6.57 5.64 -5.84
N GLY A 357 -6.60 4.56 -5.05
CA GLY A 357 -5.73 3.39 -5.18
C GLY A 357 -4.64 3.28 -4.11
N SER A 358 -4.61 4.16 -3.11
CA SER A 358 -3.68 4.01 -1.97
C SER A 358 -4.07 2.80 -1.13
N MET A 359 -3.14 1.86 -0.93
CA MET A 359 -3.38 0.69 -0.09
C MET A 359 -3.14 1.01 1.38
N THR A 360 -4.07 1.74 1.99
CA THR A 360 -4.00 2.02 3.43
C THR A 360 -4.86 1.04 4.23
N PRO A 361 -4.28 0.28 5.19
CA PRO A 361 -5.04 -0.63 6.05
C PRO A 361 -5.80 0.11 7.15
N LEU A 362 -5.59 1.42 7.29
CA LEU A 362 -6.10 2.20 8.41
C LEU A 362 -7.62 2.12 8.54
N GLN A 363 -8.04 1.79 9.76
CA GLN A 363 -9.40 1.86 10.26
C GLN A 363 -9.48 2.83 11.45
N ILE A 364 -10.69 3.17 11.90
CA ILE A 364 -10.90 4.11 13.00
C ILE A 364 -11.73 3.49 14.13
N VAL A 365 -11.39 3.88 15.36
CA VAL A 365 -12.14 3.59 16.59
C VAL A 365 -12.13 4.83 17.49
N PHE A 366 -13.18 5.04 18.27
CA PHE A 366 -13.24 6.15 19.22
C PHE A 366 -12.95 5.69 20.65
N LEU A 367 -12.25 6.53 21.42
CA LEU A 367 -12.02 6.39 22.85
C LEU A 367 -12.82 7.44 23.62
N THR A 368 -13.70 7.01 24.53
CA THR A 368 -14.57 7.89 25.33
C THR A 368 -14.39 7.64 26.83
N ARG A 369 -14.54 8.69 27.66
CA ARG A 369 -14.39 8.58 29.12
C ARG A 369 -15.41 9.42 29.89
N THR A 370 -15.26 10.74 29.87
CA THR A 370 -16.14 11.68 30.58
C THR A 370 -17.52 11.66 29.92
N LEU A 371 -18.59 11.42 30.70
CA LEU A 371 -19.95 11.26 30.17
C LEU A 371 -20.00 10.30 28.97
N SER A 372 -19.23 9.20 29.05
CA SER A 372 -19.00 8.28 27.93
C SER A 372 -20.29 7.83 27.24
N PRO A 373 -21.36 7.43 27.94
CA PRO A 373 -22.62 7.05 27.31
C PRO A 373 -23.24 8.13 26.43
N GLN A 374 -23.19 9.40 26.87
CA GLN A 374 -23.71 10.53 26.12
C GLN A 374 -22.88 10.77 24.85
N THR A 375 -21.55 10.72 24.97
CA THR A 375 -20.63 10.87 23.84
C THR A 375 -20.81 9.73 22.83
N VAL A 376 -20.95 8.48 23.28
CA VAL A 376 -21.22 7.34 22.40
C VAL A 376 -22.58 7.47 21.72
N MET A 377 -23.63 7.91 22.44
CA MET A 377 -24.93 8.15 21.81
C MET A 377 -24.84 9.24 20.72
N GLN A 378 -24.04 10.28 20.95
CA GLN A 378 -23.78 11.29 19.93
C GLN A 378 -23.08 10.69 18.71
N LEU A 379 -21.94 10.02 18.90
CA LEU A 379 -21.20 9.33 17.83
C LEU A 379 -22.08 8.34 17.06
N TYR A 380 -22.90 7.55 17.76
CA TYR A 380 -23.82 6.61 17.13
C TYR A 380 -24.80 7.33 16.20
N ASN A 381 -25.48 8.36 16.71
CA ASN A 381 -26.49 9.09 15.94
C ASN A 381 -25.91 9.89 14.78
N GLU A 382 -24.70 10.43 14.93
CA GLU A 382 -24.10 11.31 13.94
C GLU A 382 -23.29 10.59 12.87
N PHE A 383 -22.72 9.41 13.20
CA PHE A 383 -21.79 8.65 12.35
C PHE A 383 -22.28 7.22 12.07
N TYR A 384 -22.35 6.36 13.10
CA TYR A 384 -22.56 4.91 12.90
C TYR A 384 -23.96 4.56 12.38
N SER A 385 -25.02 5.17 12.92
CA SER A 385 -26.40 4.88 12.52
C SER A 385 -26.72 5.33 11.09
N LYS A 386 -25.86 6.16 10.50
CA LYS A 386 -25.95 6.63 9.10
C LYS A 386 -25.12 5.80 8.13
N SER A 387 -24.35 4.83 8.65
CA SER A 387 -23.39 4.02 7.90
C SER A 387 -22.36 4.86 7.14
N TYR A 388 -21.96 5.99 7.71
CA TYR A 388 -20.90 6.80 7.11
C TYR A 388 -19.57 6.06 7.23
N TYR A 389 -18.88 5.92 6.09
CA TYR A 389 -17.56 5.31 5.97
C TYR A 389 -17.44 3.96 6.70
N SER A 390 -18.43 3.08 6.52
CA SER A 390 -18.50 1.82 7.27
C SER A 390 -17.35 0.85 7.02
N ASP A 391 -16.67 0.98 5.89
CA ASP A 391 -15.44 0.28 5.55
C ASP A 391 -14.23 0.75 6.39
N LEU A 392 -14.28 1.97 6.93
CA LEU A 392 -13.26 2.51 7.83
C LEU A 392 -13.48 2.10 9.28
N TRP A 393 -14.61 1.49 9.66
CA TRP A 393 -14.87 1.13 11.04
C TRP A 393 -14.01 -0.06 11.48
N PHE A 394 -13.20 0.13 12.51
CA PHE A 394 -12.41 -0.97 13.08
C PHE A 394 -13.33 -2.03 13.69
N GLN A 395 -13.22 -3.26 13.20
CA GLN A 395 -14.03 -4.38 13.64
C GLN A 395 -13.25 -5.22 14.66
N TRP A 396 -13.88 -5.54 15.79
CA TRP A 396 -13.36 -6.46 16.79
C TRP A 396 -14.48 -7.41 17.23
N ASP A 397 -14.19 -8.70 17.39
CA ASP A 397 -15.21 -9.73 17.70
C ASP A 397 -16.44 -9.70 16.75
N GLY A 398 -16.23 -9.30 15.49
CA GLY A 398 -17.26 -9.26 14.43
C GLY A 398 -18.22 -8.06 14.49
N LYS A 399 -17.92 -7.04 15.30
CA LYS A 399 -18.68 -5.78 15.37
C LYS A 399 -17.73 -4.57 15.41
N PRO A 400 -18.22 -3.34 15.11
CA PRO A 400 -17.44 -2.14 15.36
C PRO A 400 -17.00 -2.08 16.81
N LEU A 401 -15.72 -1.75 17.06
CA LEU A 401 -15.21 -1.57 18.42
C LEU A 401 -15.59 -0.18 18.95
N MET A 402 -15.83 -0.09 20.26
CA MET A 402 -15.92 1.16 21.01
C MET A 402 -15.07 1.03 22.28
N LEU A 403 -14.14 1.96 22.48
CA LEU A 403 -13.35 2.07 23.71
C LEU A 403 -14.07 3.04 24.65
N GLY A 404 -14.65 2.54 25.75
CA GLY A 404 -15.44 3.38 26.64
C GLY A 404 -16.29 2.62 27.65
N TYR A 405 -17.18 3.35 28.32
CA TYR A 405 -17.95 2.89 29.48
C TYR A 405 -19.44 2.95 29.15
N PRO A 406 -20.06 1.84 28.68
CA PRO A 406 -21.47 1.86 28.23
C PRO A 406 -22.47 2.21 29.34
N ASP A 407 -22.07 2.07 30.60
CA ASP A 407 -22.86 2.38 31.79
C ASP A 407 -22.41 3.65 32.53
N GLY A 408 -21.43 4.36 31.98
CA GLY A 408 -20.83 5.56 32.57
C GLY A 408 -19.94 5.25 33.77
N LEU A 409 -19.15 6.25 34.17
CA LEU A 409 -18.32 6.18 35.35
C LEU A 409 -19.12 6.59 36.59
N PRO A 410 -18.82 6.05 37.79
CA PRO A 410 -19.47 6.47 39.04
C PRO A 410 -19.43 7.99 39.32
N SER A 411 -18.45 8.70 38.72
CA SER A 411 -18.29 10.15 38.81
C SER A 411 -19.20 10.96 37.88
N ASP A 412 -19.80 10.32 36.87
CA ASP A 412 -20.65 10.99 35.89
C ASP A 412 -21.99 11.41 36.53
N ASN A 413 -22.44 12.64 36.25
CA ASN A 413 -23.70 13.16 36.75
C ASN A 413 -24.51 13.82 35.62
N PRO A 414 -25.69 13.28 35.23
CA PRO A 414 -26.31 12.04 35.70
C PRO A 414 -25.65 10.78 35.11
N LEU A 415 -25.58 9.70 35.90
CA LEU A 415 -25.27 8.35 35.41
C LEU A 415 -26.37 7.90 34.42
N THR A 416 -26.03 7.79 33.14
CA THR A 416 -26.93 7.32 32.07
C THR A 416 -26.26 6.19 31.32
N SER A 417 -26.91 5.05 31.11
CA SER A 417 -26.37 4.00 30.22
C SER A 417 -26.77 4.24 28.76
N VAL A 418 -25.99 3.68 27.83
CA VAL A 418 -26.40 3.58 26.41
C VAL A 418 -27.64 2.70 26.24
N SER A 419 -28.38 2.89 25.15
CA SER A 419 -29.54 2.04 24.82
C SER A 419 -29.12 0.59 24.51
N GLN A 420 -30.05 -0.36 24.58
CA GLN A 420 -29.77 -1.76 24.23
C GLN A 420 -29.35 -1.90 22.76
N GLU A 421 -29.94 -1.11 21.86
CA GLU A 421 -29.57 -1.05 20.44
C GLU A 421 -28.08 -0.70 20.26
N ILE A 422 -27.62 0.36 20.92
CA ILE A 422 -26.21 0.79 20.87
C ILE A 422 -25.31 -0.25 21.54
N ARG A 423 -25.75 -0.83 22.66
CA ARG A 423 -24.98 -1.87 23.36
C ARG A 423 -24.75 -3.09 22.48
N ASP A 424 -25.77 -3.53 21.75
CA ASP A 424 -25.69 -4.68 20.86
C ASP A 424 -24.94 -4.38 19.55
N PHE A 425 -24.85 -3.11 19.16
CA PHE A 425 -24.14 -2.67 17.95
C PHE A 425 -22.62 -2.78 18.07
N PHE A 426 -22.05 -2.45 19.24
CA PHE A 426 -20.60 -2.41 19.45
C PHE A 426 -20.04 -3.66 20.14
N SER A 427 -18.78 -3.98 19.83
CA SER A 427 -17.88 -4.67 20.75
C SER A 427 -17.28 -3.64 21.72
N TRP A 428 -17.11 -4.01 22.99
CA TRP A 428 -16.73 -3.06 24.04
C TRP A 428 -15.43 -3.47 24.72
N ARG A 429 -14.55 -2.50 24.95
CA ARG A 429 -13.48 -2.58 25.94
C ARG A 429 -13.51 -1.31 26.78
N GLU A 430 -13.47 -1.45 28.10
CA GLU A 430 -13.27 -0.31 28.98
C GLU A 430 -11.84 0.20 28.76
N SER A 431 -11.64 1.51 28.68
CA SER A 431 -10.32 2.05 28.34
C SER A 431 -9.93 3.25 29.18
N TRP A 432 -8.73 3.20 29.76
CA TRP A 432 -8.09 4.31 30.47
C TRP A 432 -6.60 4.10 30.69
N ALA A 433 -5.93 5.08 31.27
CA ALA A 433 -4.55 4.96 31.72
C ALA A 433 -4.44 4.05 32.95
N TRP A 434 -3.44 3.16 32.95
CA TRP A 434 -3.10 2.23 34.05
C TRP A 434 -4.30 1.38 34.51
N ASP A 435 -5.12 0.93 33.56
CA ASP A 435 -6.38 0.23 33.84
C ASP A 435 -6.45 -1.11 33.11
N ASP A 436 -5.62 -2.06 33.56
CA ASP A 436 -5.50 -3.41 33.02
C ASP A 436 -6.63 -4.36 33.46
N GLY A 437 -6.67 -5.54 32.83
CA GLY A 437 -7.50 -6.67 33.27
C GLY A 437 -8.58 -7.10 32.27
N TYR A 438 -9.65 -7.71 32.80
CA TYR A 438 -10.71 -8.32 31.99
C TYR A 438 -11.52 -7.28 31.21
N ASN A 439 -11.59 -7.43 29.88
CA ASN A 439 -12.29 -6.54 28.95
C ASN A 439 -11.83 -5.08 29.01
N LYS A 440 -10.54 -4.86 29.29
CA LYS A 440 -9.96 -3.53 29.34
C LYS A 440 -8.82 -3.36 28.38
N TRP A 441 -8.77 -2.24 27.69
CA TRP A 441 -7.65 -1.83 26.86
C TRP A 441 -7.13 -0.51 27.38
N GLN A 442 -5.90 -0.50 27.88
CA GLN A 442 -5.32 0.75 28.37
C GLN A 442 -4.74 1.57 27.23
N TRP A 443 -4.67 2.88 27.39
CA TRP A 443 -4.00 3.74 26.40
C TRP A 443 -2.59 4.16 26.85
N ILE A 444 -2.26 4.00 28.13
CA ILE A 444 -0.88 4.15 28.62
C ILE A 444 -0.66 3.36 29.91
N ASP A 445 0.57 2.91 30.12
CA ASP A 445 1.03 2.28 31.36
C ASP A 445 2.53 2.53 31.60
N THR A 446 3.01 2.27 32.81
CA THR A 446 4.43 2.37 33.21
C THR A 446 5.19 1.08 32.97
N SER A 447 6.42 1.18 32.46
CA SER A 447 7.27 0.00 32.23
C SER A 447 7.68 -0.68 33.57
N PRO A 448 7.66 -2.03 33.66
CA PRO A 448 7.08 -2.94 32.69
C PRO A 448 5.55 -2.90 32.74
N GLN A 449 4.92 -2.62 31.61
CA GLN A 449 3.47 -2.49 31.51
C GLN A 449 2.74 -3.83 31.70
N ASP A 450 1.52 -3.72 32.25
CA ASP A 450 0.52 -4.77 32.36
C ASP A 450 -0.38 -4.82 31.09
N TYR A 451 -1.38 -5.69 31.07
CA TYR A 451 -2.15 -5.98 29.84
C TYR A 451 -3.64 -6.23 30.09
N GLY A 452 -4.41 -5.87 29.07
CA GLY A 452 -5.80 -6.26 28.89
C GLY A 452 -5.97 -7.71 28.47
N TRP A 453 -7.06 -8.36 28.87
CA TRP A 453 -7.41 -9.71 28.41
C TRP A 453 -8.92 -9.90 28.32
N ASN A 454 -9.38 -10.79 27.43
CA ASN A 454 -10.78 -11.15 27.32
C ASN A 454 -11.01 -12.63 27.65
N ASP A 455 -10.46 -13.55 26.84
CA ASP A 455 -10.70 -14.99 27.04
C ASP A 455 -10.08 -15.57 28.32
N SER A 456 -8.85 -15.16 28.64
CA SER A 456 -8.08 -15.69 29.78
C SER A 456 -6.98 -14.72 30.19
N SER A 457 -6.72 -14.60 31.49
CA SER A 457 -5.63 -13.79 32.04
C SER A 457 -4.24 -14.23 31.60
N ASP A 458 -4.08 -15.44 31.05
CA ASP A 458 -2.79 -15.95 30.55
C ASP A 458 -2.56 -15.60 29.06
N ARG A 459 -3.51 -14.90 28.42
CA ARG A 459 -3.46 -14.49 27.02
C ARG A 459 -3.68 -12.98 26.92
N PRO A 460 -2.61 -12.17 26.86
CA PRO A 460 -2.72 -10.75 26.60
C PRO A 460 -3.50 -10.49 25.31
N GLU A 461 -4.58 -9.73 25.42
CA GLU A 461 -5.31 -9.23 24.25
C GLU A 461 -4.71 -7.89 23.80
N GLU A 462 -4.40 -7.00 24.75
CA GLU A 462 -3.88 -5.65 24.49
C GLU A 462 -2.80 -5.25 25.49
N THR A 463 -1.76 -4.56 25.02
CA THR A 463 -0.87 -3.77 25.89
C THR A 463 -0.41 -2.50 25.18
N THR A 464 -0.04 -1.50 25.95
CA THR A 464 0.39 -0.21 25.42
C THR A 464 1.89 -0.14 25.15
N VAL A 465 2.28 0.79 24.29
CA VAL A 465 3.66 1.25 24.12
C VAL A 465 3.65 2.77 24.07
N SER A 466 4.47 3.45 24.88
CA SER A 466 4.57 4.91 24.85
C SER A 466 6.02 5.38 25.00
N CYS A 467 6.35 6.51 24.38
CA CYS A 467 7.69 7.07 24.46
C CYS A 467 7.94 7.91 25.71
N ALA A 468 6.90 8.29 26.45
CA ALA A 468 6.99 8.99 27.74
C ALA A 468 5.72 8.74 28.56
N SER A 469 5.60 9.36 29.73
CA SER A 469 4.30 9.54 30.40
C SER A 469 3.99 11.03 30.53
N HIS A 470 3.34 11.41 31.63
CA HIS A 470 2.95 12.77 31.91
C HIS A 470 4.06 13.47 32.73
N ALA A 471 4.26 14.77 32.51
CA ALA A 471 5.21 15.59 33.28
C ALA A 471 4.91 15.61 34.80
N ASN A 472 3.65 15.37 35.19
CA ASN A 472 3.24 15.27 36.60
C ASN A 472 3.69 13.97 37.27
N ASN A 473 3.93 12.91 36.50
CA ASN A 473 4.46 11.63 36.98
C ASN A 473 5.99 11.59 36.94
N ASN A 474 6.63 12.60 36.35
CA ASN A 474 8.08 12.69 36.17
C ASN A 474 8.67 11.51 35.40
N ILE A 475 8.01 11.10 34.31
CA ILE A 475 8.49 10.07 33.39
C ILE A 475 8.47 10.68 31.98
N GLY A 476 9.66 11.10 31.53
CA GLY A 476 9.90 11.61 30.18
C GLY A 476 10.54 10.56 29.28
N LYS A 477 10.93 10.98 28.07
CA LYS A 477 11.52 10.12 27.03
C LYS A 477 12.85 9.48 27.43
N SER A 478 13.59 10.14 28.31
CA SER A 478 14.87 9.68 28.84
C SER A 478 14.75 8.75 30.05
N HIS A 479 13.53 8.51 30.56
CA HIS A 479 13.33 7.61 31.69
C HIS A 479 13.80 6.19 31.37
N GLN A 480 14.63 5.62 32.23
CA GLN A 480 15.14 4.26 32.04
C GLN A 480 15.36 3.57 33.39
N ASN A 481 15.08 2.28 33.47
CA ASN A 481 15.31 1.43 34.63
C ASN A 481 14.65 1.97 35.92
N GLY A 482 13.48 2.58 35.79
CA GLY A 482 12.73 3.18 36.90
C GLY A 482 13.30 4.51 37.41
N ILE A 483 14.15 5.17 36.63
CA ILE A 483 14.82 6.43 37.00
C ILE A 483 14.65 7.45 35.89
N GLN A 484 14.11 8.62 36.24
CA GLN A 484 14.20 9.84 35.42
C GLN A 484 15.55 10.52 35.66
N PRO A 485 16.33 10.86 34.62
CA PRO A 485 17.57 11.60 34.79
C PRO A 485 17.34 13.02 35.34
N ASP A 486 18.39 13.58 35.95
CA ASP A 486 18.41 15.00 36.33
C ASP A 486 18.24 15.89 35.10
N TYR A 487 17.61 17.05 35.28
CA TYR A 487 17.34 18.02 34.22
C TYR A 487 17.98 19.39 34.50
N ASP A 488 18.24 20.15 33.44
CA ASP A 488 18.91 21.45 33.46
C ASP A 488 17.93 22.64 33.58
N GLU A 489 18.43 23.88 33.44
CA GLU A 489 17.61 25.11 33.41
C GLU A 489 16.58 25.18 32.27
N HIS A 490 16.68 24.30 31.28
CA HIS A 490 15.70 24.15 30.21
C HIS A 490 14.70 23.02 30.47
N HIS A 491 14.77 22.39 31.64
CA HIS A 491 14.02 21.18 31.99
C HIS A 491 14.22 20.05 30.96
N LEU A 492 15.40 19.99 30.37
CA LEU A 492 15.87 18.91 29.50
C LEU A 492 16.86 18.03 30.28
N PRO A 493 16.98 16.74 29.94
CA PRO A 493 17.93 15.86 30.61
C PRO A 493 19.36 16.42 30.47
N VAL A 494 20.13 16.46 31.56
CA VAL A 494 21.52 16.98 31.55
C VAL A 494 22.41 16.24 30.53
N GLY A 495 22.07 14.99 30.20
CA GLY A 495 22.76 14.19 29.19
C GLY A 495 22.38 14.48 27.73
N GLY A 496 21.33 15.27 27.47
CA GLY A 496 20.81 15.50 26.11
C GLY A 496 20.20 14.25 25.47
N THR A 497 19.53 13.42 26.27
CA THR A 497 19.05 12.08 25.88
C THR A 497 17.59 12.05 25.44
N GLU A 498 16.92 13.20 25.35
CA GLU A 498 15.49 13.30 25.01
C GLU A 498 15.18 12.79 23.59
N GLY A 499 16.20 12.70 22.72
CA GLY A 499 16.10 12.16 21.37
C GLY A 499 16.46 10.67 21.21
N ASP A 500 16.95 10.02 22.27
CA ASP A 500 17.53 8.67 22.19
C ASP A 500 16.47 7.56 22.24
N GLY A 501 15.26 7.88 22.72
CA GLY A 501 14.14 6.94 22.80
C GLY A 501 14.32 5.82 23.83
N LEU A 502 14.98 6.10 24.95
CA LEU A 502 15.31 5.11 25.99
C LEU A 502 14.07 4.48 26.63
N TYR A 503 13.08 5.30 27.04
CA TYR A 503 11.86 4.78 27.64
C TYR A 503 11.02 3.99 26.64
N PHE A 504 10.99 4.46 25.39
CA PHE A 504 10.25 3.79 24.32
C PHE A 504 10.82 2.40 24.04
N ALA A 505 12.15 2.24 24.08
CA ALA A 505 12.81 0.95 23.93
C ALA A 505 12.41 -0.06 25.04
N GLU A 506 12.28 0.37 26.29
CA GLU A 506 11.82 -0.49 27.38
C GLU A 506 10.36 -0.94 27.18
N GLN A 507 9.50 -0.01 26.77
CA GLN A 507 8.11 -0.28 26.46
C GLN A 507 7.98 -1.26 25.28
N TRP A 508 8.75 -1.10 24.21
CA TRP A 508 8.79 -2.05 23.10
C TRP A 508 9.27 -3.43 23.53
N GLN A 509 10.34 -3.50 24.33
CA GLN A 509 10.88 -4.76 24.82
C GLN A 509 9.82 -5.55 25.59
N ARG A 510 9.05 -4.88 26.44
CA ARG A 510 7.95 -5.51 27.18
C ARG A 510 6.77 -5.88 26.26
N GLY A 511 6.42 -5.03 25.29
CA GLY A 511 5.39 -5.31 24.29
C GLY A 511 5.66 -6.59 23.50
N TRP A 512 6.90 -6.78 23.01
CA TRP A 512 7.30 -8.00 22.30
C TRP A 512 7.33 -9.24 23.21
N GLN A 513 7.66 -9.09 24.50
CA GLN A 513 7.62 -10.20 25.45
C GLN A 513 6.20 -10.68 25.75
N LEU A 514 5.24 -9.75 25.78
CA LEU A 514 3.82 -10.06 25.99
C LEU A 514 3.17 -10.65 24.73
N ASP A 515 3.60 -10.21 23.54
CA ASP A 515 3.09 -10.63 22.22
C ASP A 515 1.54 -10.66 22.16
N PRO A 516 0.87 -9.53 22.47
CA PRO A 516 -0.59 -9.47 22.51
C PRO A 516 -1.20 -9.62 21.11
N GLU A 517 -2.53 -9.62 21.02
CA GLU A 517 -3.25 -9.53 19.74
C GLU A 517 -3.25 -8.08 19.20
N MET A 518 -3.28 -7.10 20.10
CA MET A 518 -3.28 -5.66 19.84
C MET A 518 -2.14 -4.95 20.60
N LEU A 519 -1.34 -4.13 19.91
CA LEU A 519 -0.48 -3.12 20.55
C LEU A 519 -1.09 -1.74 20.37
N PHE A 520 -1.22 -0.97 21.46
CA PHE A 520 -1.72 0.39 21.42
C PHE A 520 -0.58 1.40 21.69
N ILE A 521 -0.18 2.13 20.64
CA ILE A 521 0.87 3.14 20.72
C ILE A 521 0.28 4.50 21.09
N THR A 522 0.86 5.15 22.10
CA THR A 522 0.47 6.50 22.54
C THR A 522 1.66 7.45 22.47
N GLY A 523 1.62 8.45 21.58
CA GLY A 523 0.61 8.72 20.53
C GLY A 523 1.20 9.51 19.37
N TRP A 524 0.49 9.59 18.23
CA TRP A 524 1.03 10.17 16.99
C TRP A 524 1.26 11.67 17.12
N ASN A 525 0.21 12.46 17.35
CA ASN A 525 0.22 13.91 17.18
C ASN A 525 -0.41 14.66 18.37
N GLU A 526 0.01 14.38 19.60
CA GLU A 526 -0.46 15.09 20.80
C GLU A 526 0.34 16.37 21.08
N TRP A 527 0.24 17.34 20.17
CA TRP A 527 1.11 18.52 20.21
C TRP A 527 0.71 19.59 21.21
N GLU A 528 -0.60 19.77 21.43
CA GLU A 528 -1.13 20.85 22.24
C GLU A 528 -1.41 20.42 23.70
N MET A 529 -1.17 21.34 24.65
CA MET A 529 -1.53 21.21 26.06
C MET A 529 -2.16 22.47 26.63
N GLY A 530 -2.90 22.32 27.74
CA GLY A 530 -3.44 23.45 28.51
C GLY A 530 -2.52 23.89 29.66
N ALA A 531 -2.31 25.19 29.81
CA ALA A 531 -1.63 25.78 30.96
C ALA A 531 -2.64 26.13 32.09
N TYR A 532 -2.42 25.64 33.31
CA TYR A 532 -3.32 25.82 34.45
C TYR A 532 -2.57 26.28 35.71
N TYR A 533 -3.34 26.66 36.75
CA TYR A 533 -2.81 27.13 38.03
C TYR A 533 -3.48 26.41 39.21
N ASN A 534 -2.70 26.06 40.23
CA ASN A 534 -3.17 25.34 41.42
C ASN A 534 -3.90 26.27 42.41
N THR A 535 -5.11 26.69 42.03
CA THR A 535 -5.93 27.65 42.81
C THR A 535 -6.52 27.09 44.11
N LEU A 536 -6.49 25.77 44.30
CA LEU A 536 -7.11 25.07 45.44
C LEU A 536 -6.09 24.43 46.40
N ASP A 537 -4.79 24.62 46.19
CA ASP A 537 -3.69 24.00 46.95
C ASP A 537 -3.83 22.46 47.06
N VAL A 538 -4.29 21.84 45.97
CA VAL A 538 -4.38 20.38 45.87
C VAL A 538 -3.04 19.79 45.43
N ASN A 539 -2.84 18.48 45.63
CA ASN A 539 -1.58 17.81 45.31
C ASN A 539 -1.43 17.58 43.79
N TYR A 540 -1.10 18.64 43.06
CA TYR A 540 -0.56 18.56 41.70
C TYR A 540 0.97 18.49 41.74
N TYR A 541 1.54 17.88 40.72
CA TYR A 541 2.98 17.73 40.54
C TYR A 541 3.39 18.17 39.14
N LEU A 542 4.61 18.66 39.00
CA LEU A 542 5.26 18.98 37.74
C LEU A 542 6.76 18.70 37.92
N LEU A 543 7.35 17.89 37.05
CA LEU A 543 8.78 17.51 37.11
C LEU A 543 9.16 16.86 38.45
N GLY A 544 8.25 16.09 39.03
CA GLY A 544 8.43 15.44 40.33
C GLY A 544 8.25 16.36 41.55
N GLU A 545 8.08 17.66 41.34
CA GLU A 545 7.94 18.64 42.41
C GLU A 545 6.47 19.02 42.64
N ARG A 546 6.08 19.23 43.91
CA ARG A 546 4.71 19.62 44.26
C ARG A 546 4.43 21.05 43.82
N VAL A 547 3.40 21.23 43.01
CA VAL A 547 2.95 22.54 42.54
C VAL A 547 2.46 23.36 43.75
N PRO A 548 3.07 24.52 44.07
CA PRO A 548 2.63 25.37 45.17
C PRO A 548 1.24 25.97 44.91
N GLN A 549 0.59 26.51 45.94
CA GLN A 549 -0.63 27.28 45.75
C GLN A 549 -0.39 28.42 44.75
N ASP A 550 -1.30 28.58 43.79
CA ASP A 550 -1.21 29.51 42.66
C ASP A 550 -0.03 29.25 41.69
N GLY A 551 0.73 28.18 41.89
CA GLY A 551 1.75 27.70 40.96
C GLY A 551 1.14 27.16 39.67
N PHE A 552 1.86 27.33 38.56
CA PHE A 552 1.44 26.83 37.25
C PHE A 552 1.71 25.32 37.11
N PHE A 553 0.94 24.66 36.23
CA PHE A 553 1.20 23.30 35.76
C PHE A 553 0.61 23.10 34.36
N PHE A 554 1.05 22.03 33.69
CA PHE A 554 0.56 21.63 32.36
C PHE A 554 -0.09 20.25 32.47
N VAL A 555 -1.10 20.04 31.63
CA VAL A 555 -1.80 18.75 31.53
C VAL A 555 -1.30 18.04 30.29
N ASP A 556 -1.13 16.72 30.38
CA ASP A 556 -0.75 15.84 29.27
C ASP A 556 0.72 15.98 28.80
N SER A 557 1.10 17.10 28.19
CA SER A 557 2.43 17.36 27.61
C SER A 557 3.10 18.61 28.21
N TYR A 558 4.42 18.75 28.04
CA TYR A 558 5.18 19.92 28.51
C TYR A 558 6.25 20.42 27.52
N ASN A 559 7.34 19.68 27.30
CA ASN A 559 8.46 20.08 26.43
C ASN A 559 8.99 18.85 25.66
N ALA A 560 10.13 18.97 24.97
CA ALA A 560 10.75 17.89 24.21
C ALA A 560 11.02 16.60 25.02
N GLU A 561 11.26 16.67 26.34
CA GLU A 561 11.47 15.48 27.18
C GLU A 561 10.15 14.89 27.68
N TYR A 562 9.18 15.73 28.06
CA TYR A 562 7.92 15.30 28.67
C TYR A 562 6.74 15.46 27.71
N ASN A 563 6.74 14.69 26.62
CA ASN A 563 5.63 14.54 25.69
C ASN A 563 5.57 13.10 25.16
N ARG A 564 4.38 12.63 24.76
CA ARG A 564 4.16 11.29 24.21
C ARG A 564 4.13 11.23 22.69
N ASP A 565 4.28 12.40 22.07
CA ASP A 565 4.18 12.60 20.64
C ASP A 565 5.38 11.95 19.93
N ILE A 566 5.10 11.30 18.81
CA ILE A 566 6.09 10.63 17.96
C ILE A 566 6.00 11.07 16.49
N GLU A 567 5.14 12.04 16.18
CA GLU A 567 5.12 12.71 14.89
C GLU A 567 6.43 13.52 14.74
N PRO A 568 7.04 13.54 13.54
CA PRO A 568 8.29 14.25 13.36
C PRO A 568 8.21 15.74 13.73
N MET A 569 9.22 16.20 14.46
CA MET A 569 9.31 17.59 14.91
C MET A 569 10.28 18.40 14.05
N LYS A 570 10.10 19.72 14.03
CA LYS A 570 11.05 20.63 13.39
C LYS A 570 12.28 20.81 14.29
N GLY A 571 13.46 20.49 13.76
CA GLY A 571 14.70 20.47 14.54
C GLY A 571 14.69 19.37 15.60
N GLY A 572 15.41 19.57 16.71
CA GLY A 572 15.44 18.61 17.82
C GLY A 572 15.82 17.20 17.37
N TYR A 573 15.02 16.21 17.77
CA TYR A 573 15.21 14.80 17.39
C TYR A 573 14.51 14.38 16.09
N THR A 574 13.94 15.33 15.34
CA THR A 574 13.28 15.12 14.04
C THR A 574 12.36 13.89 14.01
N ASP A 575 12.76 12.81 13.35
CA ASP A 575 12.00 11.56 13.11
C ASP A 575 12.51 10.33 13.87
N ASN A 576 13.41 10.50 14.83
CA ASN A 576 13.93 9.39 15.63
C ASN A 576 12.81 8.51 16.19
N TYR A 577 11.75 9.11 16.73
CA TYR A 577 10.62 8.36 17.29
C TYR A 577 9.74 7.68 16.23
N TYR A 578 9.64 8.26 15.03
CA TYR A 578 8.94 7.64 13.90
C TYR A 578 9.65 6.35 13.49
N TYR A 579 10.96 6.39 13.25
CA TYR A 579 11.71 5.20 12.83
C TYR A 579 11.87 4.15 13.95
N GLN A 580 11.96 4.57 15.22
CA GLN A 580 11.88 3.64 16.34
C GLN A 580 10.53 2.93 16.43
N MET A 581 9.43 3.64 16.11
CA MET A 581 8.11 3.03 15.99
C MET A 581 8.04 2.04 14.82
N VAL A 582 8.58 2.41 13.64
CA VAL A 582 8.62 1.52 12.47
C VAL A 582 9.35 0.22 12.81
N ASP A 583 10.54 0.29 13.43
CA ASP A 583 11.29 -0.91 13.85
C ASP A 583 10.51 -1.74 14.89
N GLY A 584 9.89 -1.04 15.85
CA GLY A 584 8.92 -1.57 16.81
C GLY A 584 7.87 -2.49 16.20
N ILE A 585 7.17 -1.93 15.21
CA ILE A 585 6.08 -2.57 14.49
C ILE A 585 6.61 -3.72 13.63
N ARG A 586 7.72 -3.54 12.91
CA ARG A 586 8.34 -4.58 12.08
C ARG A 586 8.68 -5.83 12.89
N ARG A 587 9.27 -5.67 14.08
CA ARG A 587 9.59 -6.80 14.97
C ARG A 587 8.34 -7.49 15.54
N TYR A 588 7.25 -6.74 15.72
CA TYR A 588 5.98 -7.27 16.23
C TYR A 588 5.18 -8.01 15.15
N LYS A 589 5.07 -7.42 13.96
CA LYS A 589 4.26 -7.93 12.84
C LYS A 589 5.05 -8.83 11.89
N GLY A 590 6.38 -8.80 11.90
CA GLY A 590 7.20 -9.41 10.86
C GLY A 590 7.19 -8.59 9.57
N VAL A 591 8.11 -8.89 8.65
CA VAL A 591 8.24 -8.21 7.34
C VAL A 591 8.43 -9.23 6.22
N ARG A 592 8.37 -8.79 4.96
CA ARG A 592 8.72 -9.62 3.80
C ARG A 592 10.23 -9.74 3.64
N PRO A 593 10.73 -10.84 3.04
CA PRO A 593 12.09 -10.85 2.50
C PRO A 593 12.21 -9.79 1.40
N LEU A 594 13.44 -9.31 1.17
CA LEU A 594 13.72 -8.42 0.05
C LEU A 594 13.31 -9.09 -1.27
N PRO A 595 12.61 -8.37 -2.17
CA PRO A 595 12.31 -8.87 -3.50
C PRO A 595 13.57 -9.27 -4.28
N GLU A 596 13.47 -10.33 -5.07
CA GLU A 596 14.59 -10.82 -5.86
C GLU A 596 14.83 -9.94 -7.09
N SER A 597 16.09 -9.62 -7.36
CA SER A 597 16.51 -8.97 -8.61
C SER A 597 16.29 -9.91 -9.80
N SER A 598 15.88 -9.36 -10.95
CA SER A 598 15.94 -10.09 -12.22
C SER A 598 17.38 -10.46 -12.59
N LEU A 599 17.51 -11.35 -13.58
CA LEU A 599 18.80 -11.65 -14.21
C LEU A 599 19.45 -10.37 -14.78
N PRO A 600 20.79 -10.34 -14.92
CA PRO A 600 21.48 -9.23 -15.57
C PRO A 600 20.89 -8.92 -16.96
N GLN A 601 20.68 -7.64 -17.24
CA GLN A 601 20.09 -7.14 -18.47
C GLN A 601 20.71 -5.79 -18.83
N THR A 602 21.23 -5.69 -20.05
CA THR A 602 21.66 -4.41 -20.64
C THR A 602 20.45 -3.63 -21.13
N ILE A 603 20.38 -2.35 -20.79
CA ILE A 603 19.34 -1.43 -21.26
C ILE A 603 19.93 -0.43 -22.25
N THR A 604 19.22 -0.20 -23.35
CA THR A 604 19.60 0.84 -24.32
C THR A 604 18.99 2.17 -23.88
N ILE A 605 19.81 3.22 -23.76
CA ILE A 605 19.33 4.57 -23.38
C ILE A 605 18.84 5.31 -24.63
N ASP A 606 17.60 5.07 -25.04
CA ASP A 606 16.99 5.62 -26.26
C ASP A 606 15.57 6.18 -26.08
N GLY A 607 14.99 6.06 -24.87
CA GLY A 607 13.64 6.51 -24.54
C GLY A 607 12.54 5.53 -24.96
N ILE A 608 12.88 4.27 -25.24
CA ILE A 608 11.94 3.18 -25.54
C ILE A 608 11.94 2.17 -24.39
N PHE A 609 10.91 2.26 -23.54
CA PHE A 609 10.92 1.56 -22.25
C PHE A 609 10.46 0.08 -22.26
N SER A 610 10.32 -0.55 -23.43
CA SER A 610 9.83 -1.94 -23.49
C SER A 610 10.77 -2.96 -22.85
N GLU A 611 12.06 -2.64 -22.75
CA GLU A 611 13.07 -3.50 -22.10
C GLU A 611 12.84 -3.59 -20.58
N TRP A 612 12.20 -2.59 -19.96
CA TRP A 612 11.96 -2.54 -18.52
C TRP A 612 10.81 -3.42 -18.03
N ILE A 613 10.03 -4.03 -18.93
CA ILE A 613 8.84 -4.83 -18.57
C ILE A 613 9.23 -6.03 -17.68
N ASP A 614 10.32 -6.72 -18.04
CA ASP A 614 10.78 -7.93 -17.36
C ASP A 614 11.83 -7.66 -16.25
N VAL A 615 12.19 -6.39 -16.04
CA VAL A 615 13.12 -5.99 -14.97
C VAL A 615 12.43 -6.04 -13.61
N ALA A 616 13.10 -6.66 -12.65
CA ALA A 616 12.66 -6.81 -11.27
C ALA A 616 13.79 -6.48 -10.27
N PRO A 617 13.46 -6.04 -9.05
CA PRO A 617 12.10 -5.77 -8.59
C PRO A 617 11.57 -4.43 -9.09
N GLU A 618 10.24 -4.29 -9.03
CA GLU A 618 9.56 -3.02 -9.18
C GLU A 618 9.41 -2.36 -7.82
N TYR A 619 10.03 -1.20 -7.66
CA TYR A 619 9.88 -0.33 -6.50
C TYR A 619 8.76 0.66 -6.74
N ARG A 620 8.00 0.98 -5.71
CA ARG A 620 6.73 1.69 -5.85
C ARG A 620 6.59 2.78 -4.82
N ASP A 621 6.09 3.91 -5.28
CA ASP A 621 5.74 5.03 -4.42
C ASP A 621 4.22 5.29 -4.39
N GLY A 622 3.84 6.21 -3.50
CA GLY A 622 2.47 6.65 -3.27
C GLY A 622 1.79 7.21 -4.52
N ILE A 623 0.48 7.47 -4.41
CA ILE A 623 -0.27 8.09 -5.50
C ILE A 623 -0.71 9.48 -5.04
N GLY A 624 -0.17 10.53 -5.65
CA GLY A 624 -0.61 11.90 -5.39
C GLY A 624 -0.16 12.48 -4.06
N ASP A 625 0.96 12.01 -3.51
CA ASP A 625 1.77 12.64 -2.45
C ASP A 625 2.31 14.03 -2.86
N THR A 626 2.36 14.33 -4.15
CA THR A 626 2.55 15.69 -4.70
C THR A 626 1.40 16.68 -4.43
N PHE A 627 0.42 16.35 -3.58
CA PHE A 627 -0.71 17.22 -3.24
C PHE A 627 -0.24 18.58 -2.72
N HIS A 628 -0.81 19.68 -3.21
CA HIS A 628 -0.44 21.02 -2.79
C HIS A 628 -1.12 21.42 -1.48
N ARG A 629 -0.39 22.07 -0.59
CA ARG A 629 -0.92 22.60 0.66
C ARG A 629 -1.37 24.04 0.49
N SER A 630 -2.56 24.35 1.00
CA SER A 630 -3.05 25.72 1.17
C SER A 630 -4.06 25.74 2.30
N HIS A 631 -3.59 25.90 3.54
CA HIS A 631 -4.42 25.85 4.72
C HIS A 631 -3.99 26.89 5.76
N ASP A 632 -4.91 27.36 6.59
CA ASP A 632 -4.57 28.22 7.72
C ASP A 632 -3.85 27.41 8.82
N GLY A 633 -2.89 28.05 9.49
CA GLY A 633 -2.25 27.50 10.68
C GLY A 633 -2.98 27.86 11.97
N GLY A 634 -2.59 27.21 13.06
CA GLY A 634 -3.04 27.49 14.42
C GLY A 634 -2.70 28.92 14.86
N GLY A 635 -3.74 29.72 15.10
CA GLY A 635 -3.61 31.07 15.67
C GLY A 635 -3.09 32.11 14.71
N SER A 636 -2.02 32.80 15.07
CA SER A 636 -1.31 33.72 14.19
C SER A 636 -0.22 33.04 13.37
N ALA A 637 -0.13 31.70 13.40
CA ALA A 637 0.64 30.96 12.42
C ALA A 637 0.05 31.31 11.04
N GLY A 638 0.93 31.49 10.06
CA GLY A 638 0.51 31.96 8.73
C GLY A 638 -0.47 30.99 8.07
N PRO A 639 -1.00 31.35 6.89
CA PRO A 639 -1.41 30.30 5.97
C PRO A 639 -0.17 29.50 5.57
N TYR A 640 -0.23 28.17 5.70
CA TYR A 640 0.75 27.26 5.14
C TYR A 640 0.40 27.03 3.67
N VAL A 641 1.31 27.47 2.80
CA VAL A 641 1.18 27.29 1.35
C VAL A 641 2.41 26.56 0.84
N ASN A 642 2.20 25.41 0.22
CA ASN A 642 3.23 24.65 -0.45
C ASN A 642 2.71 24.15 -1.81
N THR A 643 3.28 24.69 -2.87
CA THR A 643 2.94 24.35 -4.26
C THR A 643 4.09 23.66 -4.99
N THR A 644 5.01 23.04 -4.23
CA THR A 644 6.23 22.45 -4.78
C THR A 644 6.00 21.06 -5.36
N GLY A 645 4.94 20.35 -4.94
CA GLY A 645 4.58 19.02 -5.46
C GLY A 645 4.59 18.99 -6.99
N ARG A 646 5.46 18.13 -7.54
CA ARG A 646 5.80 18.03 -8.98
C ARG A 646 6.31 16.60 -9.23
N ASN A 647 6.06 16.07 -10.44
CA ASN A 647 6.56 14.77 -10.88
C ASN A 647 6.21 13.58 -9.95
N ASP A 648 4.93 13.41 -9.58
CA ASP A 648 4.35 12.28 -8.80
C ASP A 648 4.92 10.92 -9.28
N LEU A 649 5.95 10.42 -8.59
CA LEU A 649 6.73 9.22 -8.85
C LEU A 649 5.87 8.00 -8.53
N LEU A 650 5.89 7.00 -9.40
CA LEU A 650 5.08 5.79 -9.23
C LEU A 650 5.95 4.55 -9.23
N ASP A 651 6.58 4.25 -10.37
CA ASP A 651 7.26 2.98 -10.61
C ASP A 651 8.75 3.22 -10.83
N MET A 652 9.62 2.52 -10.10
CA MET A 652 11.07 2.59 -10.26
C MET A 652 11.66 1.20 -10.39
N LYS A 653 12.76 1.06 -11.13
CA LYS A 653 13.44 -0.21 -11.37
C LYS A 653 14.94 -0.03 -11.46
N VAL A 654 15.67 -1.09 -11.15
CA VAL A 654 17.13 -1.15 -11.29
C VAL A 654 17.51 -2.40 -12.08
N ALA A 655 18.23 -2.21 -13.17
CA ALA A 655 18.86 -3.28 -13.93
C ALA A 655 20.38 -3.13 -13.87
N ARG A 656 21.11 -4.16 -14.30
CA ARG A 656 22.56 -4.19 -14.28
C ARG A 656 23.10 -5.06 -15.40
N ASP A 657 24.29 -4.73 -15.85
CA ASP A 657 25.13 -5.64 -16.61
C ASP A 657 26.57 -5.61 -16.06
N THR A 658 27.51 -6.09 -16.87
CA THR A 658 28.91 -6.15 -16.45
C THR A 658 29.58 -4.78 -16.33
N ALA A 659 29.09 -3.77 -17.05
CA ALA A 659 29.70 -2.45 -17.09
C ALA A 659 28.86 -1.37 -16.39
N TYR A 660 27.54 -1.53 -16.35
CA TYR A 660 26.60 -0.48 -15.97
C TYR A 660 25.56 -0.95 -14.95
N ILE A 661 25.10 0.01 -14.14
CA ILE A 661 23.82 -0.04 -13.45
C ILE A 661 22.86 0.88 -14.20
N PHE A 662 21.65 0.43 -14.42
CA PHE A 662 20.60 1.18 -15.09
C PHE A 662 19.48 1.48 -14.11
N PHE A 663 18.99 2.72 -14.13
CA PHE A 663 17.89 3.17 -13.31
C PHE A 663 16.72 3.60 -14.19
N TYR A 664 15.51 3.29 -13.75
CA TYR A 664 14.27 3.71 -14.35
C TYR A 664 13.38 4.36 -13.31
N ALA A 665 12.66 5.40 -13.71
CA ALA A 665 11.56 5.97 -12.95
C ALA A 665 10.42 6.37 -13.88
N LYS A 666 9.20 6.25 -13.37
CA LYS A 666 7.97 6.65 -14.05
C LYS A 666 7.11 7.48 -13.13
N THR A 667 6.60 8.58 -13.67
CA THR A 667 5.69 9.48 -12.99
C THR A 667 4.25 9.28 -13.45
N ARG A 668 3.29 9.77 -12.69
CA ARG A 668 1.86 9.73 -13.01
C ARG A 668 1.50 10.57 -14.22
N GLU A 669 2.02 11.79 -14.25
CA GLU A 669 1.85 12.76 -15.33
C GLU A 669 3.15 12.89 -16.14
N PRO A 670 3.13 13.41 -17.39
CA PRO A 670 4.36 13.67 -18.14
C PRO A 670 5.37 14.49 -17.35
N LEU A 671 6.64 14.09 -17.42
CA LEU A 671 7.75 14.71 -16.70
C LEU A 671 7.87 16.19 -17.06
N THR A 672 8.17 17.02 -16.06
CA THR A 672 8.49 18.44 -16.28
C THR A 672 9.85 18.63 -16.97
N SER A 673 10.24 19.87 -17.24
CA SER A 673 11.47 20.13 -18.00
C SER A 673 12.71 19.84 -17.16
N HIS A 674 13.69 19.14 -17.73
CA HIS A 674 15.03 18.98 -17.15
C HIS A 674 15.74 20.29 -16.75
N THR A 675 15.30 21.43 -17.28
CA THR A 675 15.85 22.74 -16.89
C THR A 675 15.28 23.29 -15.58
N ASP A 676 14.26 22.64 -15.03
CA ASP A 676 13.65 23.06 -13.78
C ASP A 676 14.61 22.72 -12.61
N PRO A 677 14.67 23.55 -11.56
CA PRO A 677 15.54 23.28 -10.41
C PRO A 677 15.24 21.92 -9.76
N ASN A 678 16.31 21.25 -9.32
CA ASN A 678 16.26 19.98 -8.59
C ASN A 678 15.34 18.94 -9.28
N TRP A 679 15.45 18.84 -10.60
CA TRP A 679 14.62 17.94 -11.40
C TRP A 679 15.13 16.50 -11.32
N MET A 680 14.29 15.59 -10.86
CA MET A 680 14.51 14.13 -10.86
C MET A 680 15.92 13.75 -10.33
N LEU A 681 16.25 14.20 -9.12
CA LEU A 681 17.48 13.84 -8.44
C LEU A 681 17.43 12.36 -8.05
N LEU A 682 18.53 11.64 -8.23
CA LEU A 682 18.70 10.26 -7.78
C LEU A 682 19.90 10.19 -6.86
N PHE A 683 19.66 9.91 -5.58
CA PHE A 683 20.65 9.71 -4.55
C PHE A 683 20.96 8.21 -4.43
N ILE A 684 22.24 7.87 -4.29
CA ILE A 684 22.71 6.48 -4.23
C ILE A 684 23.65 6.34 -3.04
N ASN A 685 23.28 5.47 -2.11
CA ASN A 685 24.18 4.88 -1.13
C ASN A 685 24.76 3.61 -1.76
N ALA A 686 26.02 3.69 -2.19
CA ALA A 686 26.62 2.67 -3.03
C ALA A 686 27.28 1.55 -2.22
N ASP A 687 27.56 1.76 -0.93
CA ASP A 687 28.18 0.77 -0.04
C ASP A 687 27.21 0.21 1.03
N GLN A 688 25.97 0.71 1.06
CA GLN A 688 24.94 0.42 2.06
C GLN A 688 25.37 0.77 3.49
N ASP A 689 26.31 1.71 3.63
CA ASP A 689 26.77 2.25 4.90
C ASP A 689 26.17 3.64 5.09
N HIS A 690 25.41 3.86 6.17
CA HIS A 690 24.84 5.17 6.44
C HIS A 690 25.89 6.17 6.98
N SER A 691 27.05 5.68 7.42
CA SER A 691 28.11 6.51 8.01
C SER A 691 28.97 7.23 6.96
N THR A 692 28.80 6.90 5.69
CA THR A 692 29.46 7.52 4.54
C THR A 692 28.50 8.49 3.82
N GLY A 693 29.05 9.40 3.02
CA GLY A 693 28.24 10.31 2.22
C GLY A 693 27.44 11.38 3.00
N TRP A 694 26.39 11.91 2.38
CA TRP A 694 25.41 12.80 2.99
C TRP A 694 24.17 11.99 3.35
N GLU A 695 23.86 11.82 4.64
CA GLU A 695 22.72 10.99 5.10
C GLU A 695 22.77 9.56 4.52
N GLY A 696 23.98 8.99 4.40
CA GLY A 696 24.24 7.70 3.75
C GLY A 696 24.46 7.76 2.24
N TYR A 697 24.12 8.85 1.55
CA TYR A 697 24.25 8.94 0.10
C TYR A 697 25.66 9.36 -0.34
N ASP A 698 26.38 8.43 -0.95
CA ASP A 698 27.71 8.67 -1.54
C ASP A 698 27.64 9.50 -2.81
N TYR A 699 26.59 9.29 -3.61
CA TYR A 699 26.45 9.85 -4.94
C TYR A 699 25.09 10.49 -5.17
N VAL A 700 25.06 11.49 -6.06
CA VAL A 700 23.83 12.09 -6.57
C VAL A 700 23.94 12.32 -8.08
N LEU A 701 22.86 12.01 -8.78
CA LEU A 701 22.67 12.25 -10.22
C LEU A 701 21.75 13.47 -10.46
N ASN A 702 21.78 14.01 -11.68
CA ASN A 702 20.82 15.03 -12.14
C ASN A 702 20.85 16.38 -11.42
N ARG A 703 21.95 16.74 -10.73
CA ARG A 703 22.11 18.11 -10.23
C ARG A 703 22.34 19.15 -11.33
N SER A 704 22.80 18.73 -12.51
CA SER A 704 23.00 19.61 -13.67
C SER A 704 22.76 18.87 -15.00
N PRO A 705 21.50 18.46 -15.29
CA PRO A 705 21.16 17.70 -16.49
C PRO A 705 21.24 18.58 -17.75
N GLY A 706 21.90 18.07 -18.78
CA GLY A 706 21.94 18.62 -20.14
C GLY A 706 21.03 17.85 -21.09
N THR A 707 21.15 18.05 -22.40
CA THR A 707 20.34 17.29 -23.37
C THR A 707 20.92 15.88 -23.57
N GLY A 708 20.30 14.86 -22.98
CA GLY A 708 20.68 13.44 -23.11
C GLY A 708 21.88 13.00 -22.27
N LEU A 709 22.55 13.95 -21.61
CA LEU A 709 23.68 13.71 -20.72
C LEU A 709 23.46 14.47 -19.40
N THR A 710 23.89 13.89 -18.29
CA THR A 710 23.73 14.45 -16.95
C THR A 710 24.97 14.24 -16.09
N THR A 711 24.95 14.80 -14.88
CA THR A 711 26.05 14.74 -13.92
C THR A 711 25.89 13.58 -12.95
N LEU A 712 27.03 12.96 -12.60
CA LEU A 712 27.24 12.17 -11.38
C LEU A 712 28.17 12.97 -10.49
N GLU A 713 27.75 13.22 -9.26
CA GLU A 713 28.54 13.90 -8.22
C GLU A 713 28.68 12.98 -7.01
N GLN A 714 29.78 13.11 -6.28
CA GLN A 714 30.07 12.35 -5.06
C GLN A 714 30.30 13.28 -3.87
N THR A 715 30.03 12.81 -2.66
CA THR A 715 30.40 13.48 -1.42
C THR A 715 31.03 12.47 -0.45
N ALA A 716 31.98 12.94 0.36
CA ALA A 716 32.53 12.13 1.46
C ALA A 716 31.75 12.32 2.77
N SER A 717 31.12 13.50 2.93
CA SER A 717 30.35 13.86 4.12
C SER A 717 29.60 15.17 3.88
N GLY A 718 28.35 15.26 4.34
CA GLY A 718 27.56 16.49 4.26
C GLY A 718 27.23 16.89 2.81
N TRP A 719 26.50 17.98 2.63
CA TRP A 719 26.14 18.50 1.30
C TRP A 719 27.30 19.18 0.55
N ASN A 720 28.36 18.43 0.24
CA ASN A 720 29.59 18.91 -0.39
C ASN A 720 29.94 18.12 -1.65
N TRP A 721 28.99 18.12 -2.59
CA TRP A 721 29.06 17.35 -3.82
C TRP A 721 30.16 17.83 -4.77
N SER A 722 30.88 16.88 -5.37
CA SER A 722 31.95 17.11 -6.34
C SER A 722 31.73 16.26 -7.59
N ALA A 723 31.86 16.85 -8.77
CA ALA A 723 31.65 16.15 -10.04
C ALA A 723 32.61 14.96 -10.23
N VAL A 724 32.02 13.79 -10.52
CA VAL A 724 32.70 12.56 -10.94
C VAL A 724 32.67 12.44 -12.45
N SER A 725 31.51 12.69 -13.07
CA SER A 725 31.30 12.65 -14.52
C SER A 725 30.21 13.63 -14.95
N SER A 726 30.35 14.19 -16.15
CA SER A 726 29.29 14.97 -16.84
C SER A 726 28.68 14.21 -18.02
N GLU A 727 29.08 12.96 -18.21
CA GLU A 727 28.78 12.14 -19.39
C GLU A 727 27.90 10.94 -19.02
N ILE A 728 27.02 11.10 -18.03
CA ILE A 728 26.04 10.06 -17.69
C ILE A 728 24.88 10.16 -18.68
N GLU A 729 24.62 9.09 -19.42
CA GLU A 729 23.55 9.09 -20.42
C GLU A 729 22.19 8.86 -19.78
N TYR A 730 21.21 9.63 -20.25
CA TYR A 730 19.81 9.45 -19.88
C TYR A 730 18.88 9.77 -21.05
N ALA A 731 17.68 9.18 -21.04
CA ALA A 731 16.63 9.45 -22.00
C ALA A 731 15.28 9.63 -21.29
N VAL A 732 14.41 10.45 -21.89
CA VAL A 732 13.07 10.76 -21.38
C VAL A 732 12.07 10.68 -22.51
N SER A 733 10.93 10.03 -22.28
CA SER A 733 9.77 10.11 -23.17
C SER A 733 8.48 10.10 -22.35
N GLY A 734 7.66 11.13 -22.51
CA GLY A 734 6.41 11.26 -21.75
C GLY A 734 6.66 11.38 -20.24
N ASN A 735 6.29 10.35 -19.50
CA ASN A 735 6.34 10.26 -18.04
C ASN A 735 7.40 9.27 -17.53
N GLU A 736 8.35 8.87 -18.38
CA GLU A 736 9.34 7.84 -18.07
C GLU A 736 10.76 8.37 -18.33
N ILE A 737 11.71 8.00 -17.47
CA ILE A 737 13.13 8.30 -17.56
C ILE A 737 13.96 7.02 -17.36
N GLU A 738 15.05 6.90 -18.10
CA GLU A 738 16.08 5.88 -17.91
C GLU A 738 17.48 6.51 -17.87
N ILE A 739 18.35 5.99 -17.01
CA ILE A 739 19.71 6.48 -16.78
C ILE A 739 20.67 5.29 -16.73
N ARG A 740 21.86 5.40 -17.32
CA ARG A 740 22.95 4.41 -17.14
C ARG A 740 24.15 4.98 -16.41
N VAL A 741 24.64 4.28 -15.41
CA VAL A 741 25.80 4.67 -14.59
C VAL A 741 26.88 3.60 -14.71
N PRO A 742 28.10 3.94 -15.15
CA PRO A 742 29.19 2.98 -15.14
C PRO A 742 29.48 2.49 -13.72
N ARG A 743 29.49 1.18 -13.51
CA ARG A 743 29.73 0.54 -12.21
C ARG A 743 31.04 0.98 -11.56
N SER A 744 32.08 1.19 -12.37
CA SER A 744 33.40 1.64 -11.92
C SER A 744 33.40 3.04 -11.30
N LEU A 745 32.38 3.87 -11.55
CA LEU A 745 32.30 5.23 -11.00
C LEU A 745 31.65 5.29 -9.62
N ILE A 746 30.88 4.26 -9.26
CA ILE A 746 30.10 4.21 -8.01
C ILE A 746 30.55 3.08 -7.08
N GLY A 747 31.83 2.72 -7.11
CA GLY A 747 32.38 1.71 -6.20
C GLY A 747 31.90 0.26 -6.44
N GLN A 748 31.09 0.02 -7.48
CA GLN A 748 30.52 -1.29 -7.82
C GLN A 748 31.37 -2.03 -8.87
N SER A 749 32.69 -1.75 -8.92
CA SER A 749 33.63 -2.29 -9.90
C SER A 749 33.84 -3.80 -9.71
N GLY A 750 33.63 -4.59 -10.76
CA GLY A 750 33.83 -6.04 -10.70
C GLY A 750 33.20 -6.86 -11.81
N GLY A 751 32.39 -6.28 -12.69
CA GLY A 751 31.83 -7.02 -13.84
C GLY A 751 30.65 -7.92 -13.50
N PHE A 752 30.48 -8.35 -12.26
CA PHE A 752 29.57 -9.44 -11.92
C PHE A 752 28.85 -9.17 -10.61
N ASP A 753 27.83 -9.98 -10.35
CA ASP A 753 27.18 -10.01 -9.04
C ASP A 753 28.15 -10.50 -7.94
N PRO A 754 27.91 -10.11 -6.69
CA PRO A 754 26.78 -9.32 -6.18
C PRO A 754 26.87 -7.82 -6.51
N VAL A 755 25.71 -7.17 -6.58
CA VAL A 755 25.52 -5.72 -6.53
C VAL A 755 24.60 -5.44 -5.36
N GLY A 756 25.01 -4.51 -4.50
CA GLY A 756 24.22 -4.04 -3.38
C GLY A 756 24.30 -2.52 -3.31
N LEU A 757 23.15 -1.85 -3.34
CA LEU A 757 23.03 -0.41 -3.16
C LEU A 757 21.66 -0.07 -2.59
N ASP A 758 21.59 1.07 -1.92
CA ASP A 758 20.33 1.70 -1.51
C ASP A 758 20.17 2.99 -2.32
N PHE A 759 18.94 3.36 -2.69
CA PHE A 759 18.70 4.52 -3.54
C PHE A 759 17.37 5.21 -3.26
N HIS A 760 17.36 6.51 -3.58
CA HIS A 760 16.26 7.42 -3.34
C HIS A 760 16.08 8.38 -4.52
N TRP A 761 14.85 8.56 -4.98
CA TRP A 761 14.50 9.59 -5.95
C TRP A 761 13.86 10.78 -5.25
N ALA A 762 14.30 11.99 -5.58
CA ALA A 762 13.65 13.21 -5.10
C ALA A 762 13.47 14.21 -6.24
N ASP A 763 12.36 14.91 -6.25
CA ASP A 763 12.09 15.99 -7.19
C ASP A 763 11.74 17.27 -6.45
N ASN A 764 12.27 18.40 -6.92
CA ASN A 764 11.92 19.74 -6.46
C ASN A 764 12.10 19.98 -4.94
N ILE A 765 13.16 19.43 -4.33
CA ILE A 765 13.60 19.87 -2.99
C ILE A 765 13.86 21.39 -3.00
N GLN A 766 13.57 22.09 -1.91
CA GLN A 766 13.64 23.55 -1.81
C GLN A 766 14.85 24.04 -1.00
N ALA A 767 15.47 23.17 -0.22
CA ALA A 767 16.67 23.45 0.55
C ALA A 767 17.76 22.40 0.27
N ASP A 768 19.01 22.88 0.33
CA ASP A 768 20.21 22.06 0.30
C ASP A 768 20.56 21.66 1.75
N ASP A 769 21.17 20.49 1.95
CA ASP A 769 21.65 20.00 3.26
C ASP A 769 20.54 19.85 4.32
N ASP A 770 19.33 19.50 3.88
CA ASP A 770 18.19 19.26 4.76
C ASP A 770 17.37 18.06 4.28
N ILE A 771 17.51 16.94 4.99
CA ILE A 771 16.79 15.69 4.70
C ILE A 771 15.28 15.79 4.95
N ILE A 772 14.82 16.82 5.68
CA ILE A 772 13.38 17.10 5.86
C ILE A 772 12.73 17.42 4.51
N GLU A 773 13.48 17.91 3.53
CA GLU A 773 12.95 18.20 2.20
C GLU A 773 12.33 16.96 1.53
N PHE A 774 12.81 15.74 1.84
CA PHE A 774 12.22 14.48 1.38
C PHE A 774 10.86 14.17 2.02
N ALA A 775 10.42 14.97 2.99
CA ALA A 775 9.13 14.82 3.68
C ALA A 775 8.13 15.93 3.38
N ILE A 776 8.60 17.11 2.93
CA ILE A 776 7.76 18.31 2.84
C ILE A 776 7.72 18.94 1.46
N SER A 777 8.70 18.72 0.59
CA SER A 777 8.84 19.45 -0.67
C SER A 777 8.83 18.52 -1.86
N GLY A 778 8.17 18.96 -2.93
CA GLY A 778 8.18 18.27 -4.20
C GLY A 778 7.64 16.85 -4.10
N ASP A 779 8.44 15.89 -4.52
CA ASP A 779 8.15 14.47 -4.37
C ASP A 779 9.39 13.68 -3.93
N SER A 780 9.18 12.57 -3.22
CA SER A 780 10.25 11.74 -2.67
C SER A 780 9.85 10.27 -2.67
N ALA A 781 10.61 9.45 -3.40
CA ALA A 781 10.35 8.03 -3.55
C ALA A 781 11.56 7.20 -3.07
N PRO A 782 11.42 6.43 -1.98
CA PRO A 782 10.22 6.31 -1.13
C PRO A 782 10.06 7.53 -0.21
N ASN A 783 8.94 7.65 0.49
CA ASN A 783 8.70 8.78 1.40
C ASN A 783 9.84 8.98 2.44
N ARG A 784 10.23 10.24 2.68
CA ARG A 784 11.14 10.65 3.78
C ARG A 784 12.54 10.03 3.69
N ARG A 785 13.11 9.47 4.78
CA ARG A 785 14.46 8.88 4.81
C ARG A 785 14.46 7.40 4.45
N PHE A 786 13.33 6.88 3.99
CA PHE A 786 13.34 5.51 3.48
C PHE A 786 14.17 5.45 2.20
N ASP A 787 14.69 4.27 1.95
CA ASP A 787 15.42 3.91 0.74
C ASP A 787 14.89 2.60 0.18
N TYR A 788 14.98 2.49 -1.14
CA TYR A 788 14.85 1.21 -1.80
C TYR A 788 16.18 0.47 -1.78
N ARG A 789 16.18 -0.78 -1.33
CA ARG A 789 17.34 -1.66 -1.39
C ARG A 789 17.33 -2.51 -2.64
N TYR A 790 18.30 -2.27 -3.52
CA TYR A 790 18.62 -3.19 -4.62
C TYR A 790 19.76 -4.10 -4.20
N GLN A 791 19.46 -5.40 -4.17
CA GLN A 791 20.44 -6.41 -3.84
C GLN A 791 20.28 -7.62 -4.75
N THR A 792 21.40 -8.04 -5.31
CA THR A 792 21.49 -9.25 -6.11
C THR A 792 22.02 -10.36 -5.21
N ARG A 793 21.60 -11.60 -5.47
CA ARG A 793 22.01 -12.70 -4.58
C ARG A 793 23.47 -13.00 -4.76
N GLU A 794 24.10 -13.43 -3.67
CA GLU A 794 25.36 -14.15 -3.75
C GLU A 794 25.14 -15.45 -4.55
N PRO A 795 26.00 -15.78 -5.52
CA PRO A 795 25.94 -17.06 -6.20
C PRO A 795 26.15 -18.19 -5.18
N VAL A 796 25.17 -19.06 -5.04
CA VAL A 796 25.28 -20.31 -4.28
C VAL A 796 25.95 -21.34 -5.17
N GLU A 797 27.20 -21.66 -4.86
CA GLU A 797 27.96 -22.71 -5.55
C GLU A 797 27.51 -24.11 -5.10
N SER A 798 27.38 -25.01 -6.07
CA SER A 798 27.08 -26.42 -5.86
C SER A 798 28.02 -27.28 -6.68
N THR A 799 28.84 -28.11 -6.04
CA THR A 799 29.68 -29.08 -6.75
C THR A 799 28.78 -30.18 -7.34
N LEU A 800 28.63 -30.20 -8.66
CA LEU A 800 27.89 -31.24 -9.38
C LEU A 800 28.78 -32.47 -9.61
N LEU A 801 30.07 -32.25 -9.87
CA LEU A 801 31.11 -33.27 -9.96
C LEU A 801 32.46 -32.65 -9.60
N ALA A 802 33.31 -33.37 -8.86
CA ALA A 802 34.73 -33.05 -8.71
C ALA A 802 35.53 -34.35 -8.63
N ASN A 803 36.53 -34.51 -9.47
CA ASN A 803 37.39 -35.68 -9.50
C ASN A 803 38.78 -35.37 -10.07
N GLY A 804 39.82 -35.47 -9.24
CA GLY A 804 41.23 -35.45 -9.65
C GLY A 804 41.81 -36.84 -9.91
N PHE A 805 40.96 -37.85 -10.16
CA PHE A 805 41.33 -39.23 -10.53
C PHE A 805 42.16 -40.04 -9.51
N GLU A 806 42.46 -39.46 -8.35
CA GLU A 806 43.32 -40.03 -7.30
C GLU A 806 42.88 -41.38 -6.72
N THR A 807 41.61 -41.75 -6.85
CA THR A 807 41.12 -43.04 -6.36
C THR A 807 41.45 -44.19 -7.29
N GLY A 808 41.87 -43.90 -8.53
CA GLY A 808 42.07 -44.90 -9.58
C GLY A 808 40.76 -45.44 -10.19
N ASP A 809 39.61 -44.83 -9.86
CA ASP A 809 38.29 -45.25 -10.33
C ASP A 809 37.85 -44.46 -11.58
N SER A 810 37.46 -45.15 -12.65
CA SER A 810 37.02 -44.49 -13.89
C SER A 810 35.61 -43.87 -13.76
N LEU A 811 35.43 -42.69 -14.37
CA LEU A 811 34.15 -41.96 -14.43
C LEU A 811 33.22 -42.44 -15.56
N GLY A 812 33.55 -43.54 -16.23
CA GLY A 812 32.91 -44.02 -17.46
C GLY A 812 33.75 -43.73 -18.71
N GLY A 813 33.44 -44.42 -19.83
CA GLY A 813 34.29 -44.42 -21.05
C GLY A 813 35.26 -45.61 -21.09
N ASP A 814 36.17 -45.60 -22.07
CA ASP A 814 37.24 -46.61 -22.25
C ASP A 814 38.63 -46.04 -21.93
N LEU A 815 38.69 -44.88 -21.27
CA LEU A 815 39.94 -44.19 -20.95
C LEU A 815 40.61 -44.77 -19.70
N ASP A 816 41.93 -44.88 -19.76
CA ASP A 816 42.75 -45.41 -18.68
C ASP A 816 43.03 -44.33 -17.62
N ILE A 817 43.03 -44.74 -16.36
CA ILE A 817 43.58 -43.92 -15.26
C ILE A 817 44.97 -44.46 -14.94
N THR A 818 45.93 -43.56 -14.96
CA THR A 818 47.35 -43.89 -14.91
C THR A 818 48.08 -42.98 -13.95
N THR A 819 49.26 -43.40 -13.51
CA THR A 819 50.16 -42.60 -12.67
C THR A 819 51.20 -41.85 -13.49
N ASP A 820 51.22 -42.08 -14.80
CA ASP A 820 52.12 -41.41 -15.71
C ASP A 820 51.61 -39.97 -15.91
N GLU A 821 52.51 -38.98 -15.86
CA GLU A 821 52.16 -37.55 -16.05
C GLU A 821 50.90 -37.11 -15.28
N ALA A 822 50.91 -37.14 -13.94
CA ALA A 822 49.84 -36.54 -13.13
C ALA A 822 50.05 -35.02 -12.98
N TYR A 823 48.99 -34.21 -13.04
CA TYR A 823 49.08 -32.77 -12.79
C TYR A 823 49.05 -32.49 -11.29
N SER A 824 48.06 -33.05 -10.60
CA SER A 824 47.90 -33.01 -9.16
C SER A 824 47.99 -34.44 -8.60
N GLY A 825 48.33 -34.59 -7.33
CA GLY A 825 48.35 -35.90 -6.66
C GLY A 825 49.22 -36.99 -7.31
N THR A 826 48.59 -38.09 -7.74
CA THR A 826 49.21 -39.34 -8.17
C THR A 826 48.62 -39.96 -9.43
N HIS A 827 47.42 -39.58 -9.87
CA HIS A 827 46.80 -40.16 -11.06
C HIS A 827 46.24 -39.09 -12.00
N SER A 828 46.24 -39.38 -13.30
CA SER A 828 45.54 -38.60 -14.32
C SER A 828 44.82 -39.54 -15.28
N LEU A 829 43.89 -38.99 -16.04
CA LEU A 829 43.20 -39.69 -17.11
C LEU A 829 44.03 -39.61 -18.40
N GLU A 830 44.22 -40.72 -19.08
CA GLU A 830 44.94 -40.82 -20.35
C GLU A 830 43.97 -41.12 -21.51
N TYR A 831 44.09 -40.37 -22.60
CA TYR A 831 43.53 -40.69 -23.90
C TYR A 831 44.68 -40.97 -24.88
N SER A 832 44.69 -42.17 -25.44
CA SER A 832 45.73 -42.71 -26.29
C SER A 832 45.18 -43.25 -27.62
N TYR A 833 46.07 -43.74 -28.47
CA TYR A 833 45.71 -44.42 -29.72
C TYR A 833 44.83 -45.66 -29.56
N ASP A 834 44.93 -46.38 -28.45
CA ASP A 834 44.18 -47.61 -28.23
C ASP A 834 42.72 -47.32 -27.83
N ASP A 835 42.40 -46.07 -27.50
CA ASP A 835 41.09 -45.65 -27.03
C ASP A 835 40.16 -45.30 -28.17
N SER A 836 38.97 -45.91 -28.15
CA SER A 836 37.96 -45.72 -29.19
C SER A 836 36.75 -44.89 -28.73
N VAL A 837 36.66 -44.57 -27.44
CA VAL A 837 35.57 -43.83 -26.81
C VAL A 837 36.12 -42.91 -25.74
N GLY A 838 35.77 -41.62 -25.80
CA GLY A 838 36.13 -40.64 -24.78
C GLY A 838 35.41 -40.80 -23.43
N LEU A 839 35.66 -39.87 -22.51
CA LEU A 839 34.97 -39.79 -21.22
C LEU A 839 33.55 -39.27 -21.44
N SER A 840 32.56 -39.92 -20.82
CA SER A 840 31.17 -39.45 -20.80
C SER A 840 30.64 -39.40 -19.38
N VAL A 841 30.27 -38.21 -18.92
CA VAL A 841 29.60 -37.98 -17.63
C VAL A 841 28.11 -37.77 -17.89
N ASN A 842 27.29 -38.64 -17.30
CA ASN A 842 25.85 -38.65 -17.52
C ASN A 842 25.09 -38.00 -16.35
N ASN A 843 23.88 -37.47 -16.63
CA ASN A 843 22.94 -36.94 -15.63
C ASN A 843 23.47 -35.76 -14.79
N ILE A 844 24.20 -34.84 -15.40
CA ILE A 844 24.59 -33.60 -14.73
C ILE A 844 23.34 -32.73 -14.61
N SER A 845 22.79 -32.58 -13.39
CA SER A 845 21.56 -31.83 -13.17
C SER A 845 21.84 -30.33 -13.17
N THR A 846 21.54 -29.67 -14.28
CA THR A 846 21.61 -28.21 -14.45
C THR A 846 20.27 -27.51 -14.21
N VAL A 847 19.19 -28.29 -14.00
CA VAL A 847 17.84 -27.76 -13.83
C VAL A 847 17.73 -26.91 -12.57
N GLY A 848 17.26 -25.67 -12.73
CA GLY A 848 17.10 -24.70 -11.64
C GLY A 848 18.37 -23.95 -11.26
N LEU A 849 19.45 -24.11 -12.02
CA LEU A 849 20.65 -23.28 -11.91
C LEU A 849 20.54 -22.04 -12.83
N ASP A 850 21.26 -20.98 -12.46
CA ASP A 850 21.40 -19.77 -13.28
C ASP A 850 22.60 -19.86 -14.23
N SER A 851 23.66 -20.58 -13.83
CA SER A 851 24.79 -20.91 -14.69
C SER A 851 25.50 -22.18 -14.22
N PHE A 852 26.36 -22.76 -15.04
CA PHE A 852 27.31 -23.80 -14.61
C PHE A 852 28.68 -23.60 -15.27
N ARG A 853 29.73 -24.09 -14.59
CA ARG A 853 31.12 -24.11 -15.07
C ARG A 853 31.62 -25.53 -15.15
N ILE A 854 32.32 -25.85 -16.22
CA ILE A 854 33.15 -27.06 -16.33
C ILE A 854 34.60 -26.63 -16.48
N SER A 855 35.48 -27.19 -15.67
CA SER A 855 36.92 -26.95 -15.74
C SER A 855 37.70 -28.24 -15.57
N PHE A 856 38.83 -28.35 -16.25
CA PHE A 856 39.81 -29.42 -16.05
C PHE A 856 41.19 -28.99 -16.53
N LYS A 857 42.22 -29.65 -16.02
CA LYS A 857 43.59 -29.52 -16.51
C LYS A 857 43.81 -30.53 -17.62
N TYR A 858 44.56 -30.16 -18.65
CA TYR A 858 44.91 -31.08 -19.73
C TYR A 858 46.34 -30.86 -20.21
N LYS A 859 46.93 -31.90 -20.79
CA LYS A 859 48.23 -31.84 -21.45
C LYS A 859 48.18 -32.65 -22.75
N LEU A 860 48.51 -32.00 -23.86
CA LEU A 860 48.62 -32.66 -25.16
C LEU A 860 50.10 -32.96 -25.43
N GLN A 861 50.42 -34.21 -25.73
CA GLN A 861 51.79 -34.67 -25.96
C GLN A 861 51.93 -35.29 -27.35
N ASN A 862 52.86 -34.75 -28.14
CA ASN A 862 53.19 -35.20 -29.51
C ASN A 862 52.03 -35.14 -30.51
N ILE A 863 50.93 -34.46 -30.19
CA ILE A 863 49.76 -34.27 -31.06
C ILE A 863 50.12 -33.32 -32.22
N GLU A 864 49.58 -33.56 -33.44
CA GLU A 864 49.70 -32.65 -34.60
C GLU A 864 48.54 -31.63 -34.65
N ASP A 865 48.70 -30.48 -35.31
CA ASP A 865 47.68 -29.41 -35.32
C ASP A 865 46.30 -29.87 -35.87
N SER A 866 46.25 -30.96 -36.65
CA SER A 866 45.02 -31.54 -37.18
C SER A 866 44.28 -32.44 -36.19
N ASP A 867 44.91 -32.77 -35.07
CA ASP A 867 44.39 -33.67 -34.04
C ASP A 867 44.14 -32.84 -32.78
N ASN A 868 42.97 -33.01 -32.16
CA ASN A 868 42.51 -32.13 -31.08
C ASN A 868 41.68 -32.87 -30.04
N VAL A 869 41.45 -32.25 -28.89
CA VAL A 869 40.51 -32.73 -27.89
C VAL A 869 39.18 -32.00 -28.09
N GLN A 870 38.11 -32.73 -28.35
CA GLN A 870 36.79 -32.17 -28.55
C GLN A 870 35.95 -32.29 -27.29
N VAL A 871 35.36 -31.16 -26.87
CA VAL A 871 34.42 -31.07 -25.75
C VAL A 871 33.01 -30.95 -26.27
N TRP A 872 32.06 -31.71 -25.71
CA TRP A 872 30.68 -31.77 -26.19
C TRP A 872 29.65 -31.76 -25.05
N TYR A 873 28.48 -31.18 -25.35
CA TYR A 873 27.26 -31.29 -24.55
C TYR A 873 26.14 -32.03 -25.29
N PHE A 874 25.24 -32.67 -24.56
CA PHE A 874 24.04 -33.31 -25.11
C PHE A 874 22.81 -33.07 -24.23
N ASP A 875 21.71 -32.65 -24.86
CA ASP A 875 20.43 -32.25 -24.25
C ASP A 875 19.41 -33.38 -24.11
N GLY A 876 19.74 -34.60 -24.54
CA GLY A 876 18.78 -35.70 -24.66
C GLY A 876 18.36 -36.00 -26.12
N ALA A 877 18.65 -35.11 -27.06
CA ALA A 877 18.29 -35.23 -28.48
C ALA A 877 19.49 -35.04 -29.44
N THR A 878 20.35 -34.05 -29.24
CA THR A 878 21.43 -33.66 -30.17
C THR A 878 22.73 -33.38 -29.42
N TRP A 879 23.86 -33.73 -30.05
CA TRP A 879 25.20 -33.39 -29.56
C TRP A 879 25.65 -32.03 -30.10
N PHE A 880 26.23 -31.22 -29.22
CA PHE A 880 26.73 -29.87 -29.51
C PHE A 880 28.22 -29.81 -29.21
N LEU A 881 29.02 -29.46 -30.21
CA LEU A 881 30.46 -29.25 -30.05
C LEU A 881 30.68 -27.91 -29.35
N VAL A 882 31.33 -27.96 -28.18
CA VAL A 882 31.64 -26.80 -27.35
C VAL A 882 32.93 -26.16 -27.84
N GLU A 883 34.01 -26.94 -27.90
CA GLU A 883 35.33 -26.47 -28.29
C GLU A 883 36.19 -27.61 -28.86
N GLU A 884 37.09 -27.25 -29.77
CA GLU A 884 38.18 -28.10 -30.25
C GLU A 884 39.52 -27.59 -29.71
N ILE A 885 40.02 -28.26 -28.68
CA ILE A 885 41.26 -27.91 -27.99
C ILE A 885 42.45 -28.44 -28.79
N GLY A 886 43.06 -27.56 -29.59
CA GLY A 886 44.28 -27.83 -30.36
C GLY A 886 45.57 -27.41 -29.64
N ILE A 887 46.71 -27.49 -30.32
CA ILE A 887 48.01 -27.15 -29.74
C ILE A 887 48.27 -25.64 -29.76
N SER A 888 48.20 -24.97 -28.60
CA SER A 888 48.78 -23.63 -28.42
C SER A 888 50.22 -23.71 -27.88
N GLN A 889 50.51 -24.72 -27.05
CA GLN A 889 51.83 -25.13 -26.55
C GLN A 889 51.85 -26.65 -26.32
N ASN A 890 52.86 -27.36 -26.85
CA ASN A 890 52.94 -28.84 -26.79
C ASN A 890 53.69 -29.30 -25.53
N ASP A 891 53.26 -30.42 -24.93
CA ASP A 891 53.88 -31.07 -23.75
C ASP A 891 53.88 -30.24 -22.45
N VAL A 892 52.88 -29.36 -22.27
CA VAL A 892 52.66 -28.58 -21.05
C VAL A 892 51.22 -28.75 -20.55
N TRP A 893 51.04 -28.63 -19.23
CA TRP A 893 49.70 -28.60 -18.61
C TRP A 893 49.04 -27.24 -18.80
N LEU A 894 47.83 -27.27 -19.32
CA LEU A 894 46.96 -26.14 -19.58
C LEU A 894 45.63 -26.35 -18.86
N GLU A 895 44.79 -25.31 -18.83
CA GLU A 895 43.47 -25.34 -18.22
C GLU A 895 42.42 -25.08 -19.28
N PHE A 896 41.36 -25.89 -19.26
CA PHE A 896 40.13 -25.64 -19.99
C PHE A 896 39.07 -25.20 -18.99
N THR A 897 38.31 -24.17 -19.35
CA THR A 897 37.13 -23.74 -18.60
C THR A 897 36.04 -23.26 -19.55
N ASP A 898 34.84 -23.81 -19.46
CA ASP A 898 33.63 -23.36 -20.18
C ASP A 898 32.54 -23.01 -19.16
N VAL A 899 31.89 -21.86 -19.36
CA VAL A 899 30.79 -21.35 -18.53
C VAL A 899 29.56 -21.17 -19.40
N ARG A 900 28.41 -21.65 -18.92
CA ARG A 900 27.12 -21.57 -19.60
C ARG A 900 26.09 -20.90 -18.70
N HIS A 901 25.24 -20.07 -19.32
CA HIS A 901 24.26 -19.24 -18.63
C HIS A 901 22.84 -19.69 -18.99
N ASN A 902 21.92 -19.62 -18.03
CA ASN A 902 20.50 -19.93 -18.21
C ASN A 902 19.76 -18.76 -18.88
N SER A 903 20.31 -18.30 -19.99
CA SER A 903 19.82 -17.15 -20.73
C SER A 903 20.30 -17.23 -22.18
N GLY A 904 19.65 -16.46 -23.07
CA GLY A 904 20.04 -16.37 -24.48
C GLY A 904 20.05 -17.73 -25.22
N ALA A 905 21.14 -18.01 -25.94
CA ALA A 905 21.27 -19.20 -26.79
C ALA A 905 21.56 -20.49 -26.01
N ASP A 906 21.94 -20.40 -24.74
CA ASP A 906 22.38 -21.53 -23.92
C ASP A 906 21.29 -22.01 -22.93
N ALA A 907 20.16 -21.30 -22.83
CA ALA A 907 19.05 -21.62 -21.91
C ALA A 907 18.55 -23.07 -22.01
N TRP A 908 18.63 -23.70 -23.19
CA TRP A 908 18.23 -25.10 -23.39
C TRP A 908 19.05 -26.10 -22.56
N LEU A 909 20.28 -25.75 -22.13
CA LEU A 909 21.10 -26.57 -21.26
C LEU A 909 20.55 -26.71 -19.83
N PHE A 910 19.53 -25.92 -19.47
CA PHE A 910 18.98 -25.84 -18.11
C PHE A 910 17.57 -26.44 -17.99
N ASP A 911 16.97 -26.89 -19.10
CA ASP A 911 15.63 -27.49 -19.13
C ASP A 911 15.62 -28.95 -18.64
N SER A 912 16.76 -29.64 -18.74
CA SER A 912 16.91 -31.04 -18.33
C SER A 912 18.37 -31.39 -18.02
N PRO A 913 18.64 -32.49 -17.29
CA PRO A 913 20.02 -32.92 -17.02
C PRO A 913 20.80 -33.16 -18.31
N ILE A 914 22.04 -32.66 -18.35
CA ILE A 914 22.90 -32.76 -19.51
C ILE A 914 23.88 -33.93 -19.43
N LEU A 915 24.47 -34.22 -20.59
CA LEU A 915 25.57 -35.15 -20.78
C LEU A 915 26.81 -34.37 -21.22
N PHE A 916 27.91 -34.57 -20.51
CA PHE A 916 29.22 -34.02 -20.85
C PHE A 916 30.09 -35.11 -21.48
N HIS A 917 30.72 -34.81 -22.60
CA HIS A 917 31.62 -35.74 -23.28
C HIS A 917 32.89 -35.06 -23.74
N ILE A 918 34.02 -35.76 -23.59
CA ILE A 918 35.31 -35.31 -24.09
C ILE A 918 36.04 -36.46 -24.78
N SER A 919 36.65 -36.19 -25.94
CA SER A 919 37.34 -37.21 -26.75
C SER A 919 38.53 -36.64 -27.51
N GLY A 920 39.58 -37.43 -27.70
CA GLY A 920 40.69 -37.12 -28.59
C GLY A 920 40.34 -37.41 -30.05
N HIS A 921 39.98 -36.38 -30.80
CA HIS A 921 39.68 -36.49 -32.23
C HIS A 921 40.98 -36.47 -33.05
N GLY A 922 41.23 -37.53 -33.81
CA GLY A 922 42.42 -37.61 -34.67
C GLY A 922 43.67 -38.14 -33.97
N ILE A 923 43.63 -38.42 -32.66
CA ILE A 923 44.73 -39.11 -31.95
C ILE A 923 44.82 -40.55 -32.48
N ASN A 924 45.77 -40.78 -33.40
CA ASN A 924 45.81 -41.96 -34.27
C ASN A 924 47.18 -42.65 -34.29
N ALA A 925 48.16 -42.14 -33.54
CA ALA A 925 49.49 -42.72 -33.45
C ALA A 925 49.83 -43.16 -32.03
N SER A 926 50.56 -44.27 -31.89
CA SER A 926 50.95 -44.87 -30.60
C SER A 926 51.91 -44.02 -29.75
N TYR A 927 52.21 -42.79 -30.16
CA TYR A 927 53.06 -41.83 -29.45
C TYR A 927 52.35 -40.52 -29.14
N GLU A 928 51.08 -40.37 -29.53
CA GLU A 928 50.21 -39.23 -29.25
C GLU A 928 49.37 -39.52 -28.02
N TYR A 929 49.32 -38.55 -27.10
CA TYR A 929 48.58 -38.69 -25.84
C TYR A 929 47.91 -37.37 -25.46
N ALA A 930 46.70 -37.45 -24.91
CA ALA A 930 46.06 -36.35 -24.19
C ALA A 930 45.81 -36.78 -22.73
N TRP A 931 46.36 -36.01 -21.81
CA TRP A 931 46.24 -36.24 -20.37
C TRP A 931 45.21 -35.26 -19.81
N MET A 932 44.45 -35.68 -18.82
CA MET A 932 43.49 -34.82 -18.12
C MET A 932 43.50 -35.05 -16.62
N ASP A 933 43.29 -33.99 -15.86
CA ASP A 933 43.30 -34.02 -14.40
C ASP A 933 42.40 -32.93 -13.81
N ASP A 934 42.09 -33.01 -12.51
CA ASP A 934 41.30 -32.04 -11.75
C ASP A 934 39.98 -31.64 -12.45
N LEU A 935 39.15 -32.61 -12.86
CA LEU A 935 37.85 -32.33 -13.46
C LEU A 935 36.86 -31.82 -12.41
N GLU A 936 36.35 -30.61 -12.62
CA GLU A 936 35.29 -30.00 -11.81
C GLU A 936 34.12 -29.55 -12.68
N ILE A 937 32.91 -29.79 -12.18
CA ILE A 937 31.66 -29.28 -12.69
C ILE A 937 30.93 -28.63 -11.52
N ILE A 938 30.79 -27.31 -11.58
CA ILE A 938 30.17 -26.49 -10.53
C ILE A 938 28.92 -25.83 -11.09
N GLY A 939 27.81 -25.94 -10.36
CA GLY A 939 26.55 -25.29 -10.65
C GLY A 939 26.33 -24.07 -9.76
N TYR A 940 25.74 -23.01 -10.32
CA TYR A 940 25.48 -21.76 -9.61
C TYR A 940 23.99 -21.46 -9.60
N SER A 941 23.48 -21.04 -8.44
CA SER A 941 22.08 -20.60 -8.28
C SER A 941 22.02 -19.32 -7.44
N GLY A 942 21.04 -18.46 -7.69
CA GLY A 942 20.94 -17.12 -7.12
C GLY A 942 21.53 -16.01 -7.99
N ALA A 943 22.63 -16.27 -8.72
CA ALA A 943 23.25 -15.33 -9.66
C ALA A 943 24.13 -16.07 -10.68
N GLU A 944 24.38 -15.45 -11.84
CA GLU A 944 25.26 -15.99 -12.88
C GLU A 944 26.74 -15.81 -12.52
N GLN A 945 27.56 -16.84 -12.80
CA GLN A 945 29.01 -16.78 -12.65
C GLN A 945 29.66 -16.03 -13.84
N PRO A 946 30.69 -15.19 -13.61
CA PRO A 946 31.57 -14.71 -14.68
C PRO A 946 32.10 -15.81 -15.61
N ALA A 947 32.13 -15.54 -16.91
CA ALA A 947 33.11 -16.20 -17.77
C ALA A 947 34.52 -15.87 -17.21
N PRO A 948 35.42 -16.86 -17.05
CA PRO A 948 36.77 -16.58 -16.61
C PRO A 948 37.43 -15.63 -17.62
N THR A 949 37.81 -14.44 -17.17
CA THR A 949 38.78 -13.64 -17.90
C THR A 949 40.08 -14.43 -17.87
N SER A 950 40.60 -14.82 -19.03
CA SER A 950 41.93 -15.41 -19.13
C SER A 950 42.92 -14.49 -18.40
N GLU A 951 43.58 -15.02 -17.35
CA GLU A 951 44.54 -14.37 -16.44
C GLU A 951 44.01 -13.83 -15.10
N GLU A 952 43.22 -14.59 -14.32
CA GLU A 952 43.26 -14.41 -12.85
C GLU A 952 44.26 -15.42 -12.26
N SER A 953 45.30 -14.93 -11.59
CA SER A 953 46.32 -15.79 -11.00
C SER A 953 45.81 -16.42 -9.69
N TYR A 954 46.22 -17.65 -9.37
CA TYR A 954 45.87 -18.32 -8.10
C TYR A 954 46.16 -17.48 -6.84
N ALA A 955 47.12 -16.56 -6.92
CA ALA A 955 47.45 -15.63 -5.85
C ALA A 955 46.37 -14.56 -5.60
N GLU A 956 45.66 -14.13 -6.65
CA GLU A 956 44.55 -13.16 -6.57
C GLU A 956 43.27 -13.80 -6.04
N TRP A 957 42.99 -15.03 -6.47
CA TRP A 957 41.90 -15.85 -5.93
C TRP A 957 42.08 -16.15 -4.43
N ALA A 958 43.28 -16.56 -3.99
CA ALA A 958 43.56 -16.89 -2.58
C ALA A 958 43.48 -15.65 -1.66
N ALA A 959 43.89 -14.48 -2.14
CA ALA A 959 43.82 -13.22 -1.40
C ALA A 959 42.36 -12.75 -1.14
N ARG A 960 41.44 -13.03 -2.07
CA ARG A 960 40.01 -12.69 -1.95
C ARG A 960 39.30 -13.44 -0.83
N PHE A 961 39.74 -14.65 -0.50
CA PHE A 961 39.14 -15.50 0.54
C PHE A 961 39.96 -15.56 1.83
N GLY A 962 40.97 -14.71 1.99
CA GLY A 962 41.83 -14.68 3.18
C GLY A 962 42.65 -15.96 3.39
N LEU A 963 42.87 -16.74 2.32
CA LEU A 963 43.70 -17.94 2.35
C LEU A 963 45.14 -17.53 2.07
N ASP A 964 46.06 -17.87 2.99
CA ASP A 964 47.49 -17.61 2.80
C ASP A 964 48.02 -18.48 1.65
N PRO A 965 48.43 -17.91 0.50
CA PRO A 965 48.96 -18.68 -0.62
C PRO A 965 50.36 -19.28 -0.29
N THR A 966 50.91 -19.00 0.89
CA THR A 966 52.18 -19.54 1.39
C THR A 966 51.94 -20.52 2.55
N GLY A 967 51.34 -21.67 2.25
CA GLY A 967 51.22 -22.80 3.19
C GLY A 967 52.59 -23.24 3.73
N SER A 968 53.02 -22.65 4.85
CA SER A 968 54.23 -23.01 5.59
C SER A 968 53.98 -24.30 6.39
N GLY A 969 54.13 -25.44 5.71
CA GLY A 969 53.83 -26.75 6.27
C GLY A 969 54.72 -27.91 5.84
N ALA A 970 55.91 -27.72 5.26
CA ALA A 970 56.89 -28.80 5.10
C ALA A 970 58.34 -28.29 5.13
N LYS A 971 59.18 -29.01 5.89
CA LYS A 971 60.56 -28.64 6.22
C LYS A 971 61.57 -29.08 5.15
N SER A 972 62.48 -28.15 4.83
CA SER A 972 63.90 -28.27 4.40
C SER A 972 64.27 -29.08 3.15
N PHE A 973 64.96 -28.45 2.20
CA PHE A 973 66.39 -28.72 1.89
C PHE A 973 67.03 -27.54 1.12
N ASP A 974 68.31 -27.29 1.42
CA ASP A 974 69.11 -26.07 1.17
C ASP A 974 69.54 -25.76 -0.28
N ALA A 975 69.65 -24.45 -0.53
CA ALA A 975 70.71 -23.64 -1.18
C ALA A 975 71.62 -24.21 -2.30
N GLU A 976 71.86 -23.42 -3.37
CA GLU A 976 73.02 -22.50 -3.48
C GLU A 976 73.18 -21.82 -4.87
N TYR A 977 73.63 -20.54 -4.86
CA TYR A 977 74.37 -19.75 -5.88
C TYR A 977 73.83 -19.64 -7.33
N GLY A 978 73.79 -18.49 -8.02
CA GLY A 978 74.25 -17.12 -7.75
C GLY A 978 74.52 -16.37 -9.08
N GLY A 979 73.97 -15.16 -9.22
CA GLY A 979 74.67 -14.00 -9.79
C GLY A 979 74.63 -13.68 -11.30
N ILE A 980 74.48 -12.36 -11.55
CA ILE A 980 74.89 -11.54 -12.73
C ILE A 980 73.89 -11.60 -13.90
N GLY A 981 73.39 -10.51 -14.49
CA GLY A 981 73.67 -9.07 -14.39
C GLY A 981 73.31 -8.39 -15.73
N ASP A 982 72.96 -7.11 -15.64
CA ASP A 982 72.95 -6.05 -16.67
C ASP A 982 71.97 -6.10 -17.87
N GLY A 983 71.34 -4.93 -18.11
CA GLY A 983 71.16 -4.44 -19.48
C GLY A 983 69.81 -3.83 -19.85
N LEU A 984 69.35 -2.79 -19.16
CA LEU A 984 68.35 -1.86 -19.73
C LEU A 984 69.01 -1.04 -20.86
N ASN A 985 68.51 -1.20 -22.09
CA ASN A 985 68.67 -0.21 -23.16
C ASN A 985 67.57 -0.35 -24.22
N ASN A 986 66.79 0.72 -24.33
CA ASN A 986 66.43 1.43 -25.56
C ASN A 986 65.41 0.86 -26.57
N LEU A 987 64.54 1.81 -26.98
CA LEU A 987 63.81 1.98 -28.24
C LEU A 987 62.52 1.16 -28.35
N ALA A 988 61.32 1.75 -28.23
CA ALA A 988 60.68 2.81 -29.02
C ALA A 988 60.31 2.39 -30.45
N GLU A 989 59.08 2.79 -30.80
CA GLU A 989 58.49 2.99 -32.13
C GLU A 989 57.66 1.85 -32.78
N TYR A 990 56.34 2.02 -32.64
CA TYR A 990 55.40 2.47 -33.69
C TYR A 990 55.03 1.52 -34.86
N THR A 991 53.69 1.39 -35.00
CA THR A 991 52.85 1.43 -36.22
C THR A 991 52.36 0.15 -36.90
N LEU A 992 51.04 -0.06 -36.75
CA LEU A 992 49.97 -0.38 -37.72
C LEU A 992 50.18 -1.41 -38.84
N GLY A 993 49.17 -2.30 -38.97
CA GLY A 993 48.48 -2.45 -40.26
C GLY A 993 47.82 -3.80 -40.52
N GLY A 994 46.47 -3.78 -40.62
CA GLY A 994 45.60 -4.55 -41.54
C GLY A 994 45.55 -6.08 -41.40
N ASP A 995 44.42 -6.77 -41.51
CA ASP A 995 43.05 -6.47 -41.95
C ASP A 995 42.05 -7.14 -41.00
#